data_AF-A0A660LWG1-F1
#
_entry.id   AF-A0A660LWG1-F1
#
_cell.length_a   1.000
_cell.length_b   1.000
_cell.length_c   1.000
_cell.angle_alpha   90.00
_cell.angle_beta   90.00
_cell.angle_gamma   90.00
#
_symmetry.space_group_name_H-M   'P 1'
#
loop_
_entity.id
_entity.type
_entity.pdbx_description
1 polymer ?
#
loop_
_entity_poly.entity_id
_entity_poly.type
_entity_poly.pdbx_seq_one_letter_code
_entity_poly.pdbx_strand_id
1 'polypeptide(L)'
;DEGSENKFERLDVRDEQNKRLVRDFFKAEEYPRSAFASDFALNFSQQIAVNNIIKKFKEKSGGIYSVNGAPGTGKTTLLKDVMAEVVTLRAMKLAQMSRHDIFAPVRDSSDKVLYFTLNKELQGYEMVVSSCNNGAVEILSKELSQLKSIGSYAGEIDYFKFIATRLLSADEKTNFGEKSFISKPAWGLFCIPLGSKQNKSNFVFNAINGVKIEKTHSQFEDISKEFKEFIEQDGFLMGLGKYLATGEGVDDYDEAKEKFNQALHEVNLLFSEIRIKEEELKSINSELINIDKRLDNYNSARQIDELLRPLIDELDLSKNELEQKTTEANELTKLIDQNEILQEYLSAPPKPLFFIFQQILKTQAFEKYNNEAQKVSEINRQIAEQNLKASKQNSENKEKNEAKLNELKAQITQLEEKILELNTKIDHLNKLNDDFIRRQKLIGRSEELDSFLNGSFNQSNEEIQKSMPFMMERYIDEKFHKTKLFNARIKLFKEALNLHKATIFACKEAVRTNLRALSVIFNDEKMAEKNGLEAKDRREIIKGLFLLTPVVSSTFASFNNTFKELLNGDIGLLLIDEAGQANLTNALGALLRSNMAVVVGDPLQLEPVVTLPPALNNAILRYCDAKDEFNLLKSSVQLRADKVQNIGTYIKGEGKSIWVGSPLIVHRRCANPMFKISNETTYDDMMILGRDSESKLSDPNIKTEWIDVSSDEWIGNYNKAEGMIVKELLDGKLAKLKDSVKIITPFKDVCKNLKGAGTIHTMQGKEADVVIFVLGGATKGARAWAASTPNLLNVALTRAKEVVYIVGNRENWSNLPYFEVAARKIDKGQI
;
A
#
# COMPACT_ATOMS: atom_id res chain seq x y z
N ASP A 1 -37.12 -12.75 15.77
CA ASP A 1 -36.37 -11.71 16.47
C ASP A 1 -34.95 -11.60 15.94
N GLU A 2 -34.81 -10.71 14.96
CA GLU A 2 -33.57 -10.07 14.56
C GLU A 2 -33.13 -9.16 15.73
N GLY A 3 -32.20 -9.60 16.57
CA GLY A 3 -31.89 -8.84 17.77
C GLY A 3 -30.75 -9.40 18.60
N SER A 4 -29.54 -9.42 18.04
CA SER A 4 -28.27 -9.18 18.77
C SER A 4 -27.05 -9.47 17.88
N GLU A 5 -27.02 -9.01 16.62
CA GLU A 5 -25.72 -8.89 15.95
C GLU A 5 -24.99 -7.73 16.64
N ASN A 6 -23.91 -8.04 17.36
CA ASN A 6 -22.89 -7.05 17.68
C ASN A 6 -22.52 -6.37 16.36
N LYS A 7 -23.07 -5.17 16.12
CA LYS A 7 -22.76 -4.34 14.96
C LYS A 7 -21.31 -3.88 15.09
N PHE A 8 -20.38 -4.73 14.67
CA PHE A 8 -19.18 -4.19 14.06
C PHE A 8 -19.66 -3.35 12.89
N GLU A 9 -19.40 -2.04 12.95
CA GLU A 9 -19.73 -1.12 11.88
C GLU A 9 -18.98 -1.59 10.62
N ARG A 10 -19.71 -2.23 9.70
CA ARG A 10 -19.15 -2.72 8.44
C ARG A 10 -18.92 -1.53 7.53
N LEU A 11 -17.72 -1.47 6.96
CA LEU A 11 -17.33 -0.51 5.94
C LEU A 11 -17.51 -1.18 4.58
N ASP A 12 -18.57 -0.81 3.87
CA ASP A 12 -18.77 -1.21 2.49
C ASP A 12 -17.86 -0.37 1.59
N VAL A 13 -16.83 -1.01 1.01
CA VAL A 13 -15.82 -0.34 0.17
C VAL A 13 -16.37 0.13 -1.18
N ARG A 14 -17.58 -0.30 -1.56
CA ARG A 14 -18.27 0.14 -2.78
C ARG A 14 -19.26 1.27 -2.53
N ASP A 15 -19.59 1.57 -1.26
CA ASP A 15 -20.49 2.66 -0.94
C ASP A 15 -19.80 4.01 -1.14
N GLU A 16 -20.44 4.86 -1.94
CA GLU A 16 -20.03 6.23 -2.22
C GLU A 16 -19.81 7.06 -0.94
N GLN A 17 -20.61 6.80 0.11
CA GLN A 17 -20.48 7.49 1.40
C GLN A 17 -19.15 7.15 2.11
N ASN A 18 -18.56 5.99 1.82
CA ASN A 18 -17.33 5.50 2.45
C ASN A 18 -16.07 5.91 1.68
N LYS A 19 -16.17 6.59 0.52
CA LYS A 19 -15.01 6.96 -0.31
C LYS A 19 -13.88 7.63 0.45
N ARG A 20 -14.21 8.54 1.37
CA ARG A 20 -13.21 9.25 2.19
C ARG A 20 -12.47 8.29 3.14
N LEU A 21 -13.19 7.36 3.77
CA LEU A 21 -12.59 6.35 4.65
C LEU A 21 -11.76 5.34 3.85
N VAL A 22 -12.20 4.97 2.65
CA VAL A 22 -11.43 4.10 1.74
C VAL A 22 -10.11 4.75 1.34
N ARG A 23 -10.12 6.06 1.07
CA ARG A 23 -8.90 6.84 0.76
C ARG A 23 -7.92 6.89 1.93
N ASP A 24 -8.40 6.90 3.17
CA ASP A 24 -7.54 6.90 4.36
C ASP A 24 -6.65 5.64 4.47
N PHE A 25 -7.03 4.52 3.83
CA PHE A 25 -6.16 3.34 3.74
C PHE A 25 -4.88 3.57 2.91
N PHE A 26 -4.81 4.66 2.14
CA PHE A 26 -3.67 5.00 1.28
C PHE A 26 -2.79 6.10 1.85
N LYS A 27 -2.99 6.51 3.11
CA LYS A 27 -2.04 7.39 3.79
C LYS A 27 -0.65 6.75 3.77
N ALA A 28 0.38 7.56 3.61
CA ALA A 28 1.78 7.11 3.53
C ALA A 28 2.19 6.18 4.70
N GLU A 29 1.55 6.34 5.86
CA GLU A 29 1.82 5.57 7.08
C GLU A 29 1.28 4.14 7.06
N GLU A 30 0.22 3.91 6.28
CA GLU A 30 -0.48 2.63 6.20
C GLU A 30 0.22 1.67 5.23
N TYR A 31 1.08 2.19 4.36
CA TYR A 31 1.84 1.38 3.42
C TYR A 31 2.93 0.53 4.10
N PRO A 32 3.12 -0.73 3.67
CA PRO A 32 4.29 -1.52 4.01
C PRO A 32 5.58 -0.85 3.53
N ARG A 33 6.66 -1.03 4.29
CA ARG A 33 7.97 -0.47 3.96
C ARG A 33 8.64 -1.21 2.82
N SER A 34 8.37 -2.49 2.64
CA SER A 34 8.91 -3.26 1.53
C SER A 34 7.84 -3.78 0.60
N ALA A 35 8.27 -4.25 -0.57
CA ALA A 35 7.45 -4.91 -1.57
C ALA A 35 8.23 -6.13 -2.08
N PHE A 36 7.51 -7.18 -2.47
CA PHE A 36 8.17 -8.34 -3.06
C PHE A 36 8.84 -7.93 -4.38
N ALA A 37 9.99 -8.53 -4.69
CA ALA A 37 10.73 -8.21 -5.91
C ALA A 37 9.95 -8.69 -7.15
N SER A 38 9.08 -7.84 -7.69
CA SER A 38 8.21 -8.13 -8.84
C SER A 38 8.15 -6.96 -9.81
N ASP A 39 7.84 -7.26 -11.06
CA ASP A 39 7.65 -6.24 -12.10
C ASP A 39 6.33 -5.48 -11.98
N PHE A 40 5.41 -5.98 -11.16
CA PHE A 40 4.07 -5.43 -11.00
C PHE A 40 3.85 -4.97 -9.56
N ALA A 41 3.26 -3.78 -9.41
CA ALA A 41 2.74 -3.30 -8.13
C ALA A 41 1.31 -3.79 -7.89
N LEU A 42 0.90 -3.76 -6.62
CA LEU A 42 -0.46 -4.06 -6.22
C LEU A 42 -1.43 -3.01 -6.75
N ASN A 43 -2.57 -3.46 -7.26
CA ASN A 43 -3.68 -2.58 -7.59
C ASN A 43 -4.42 -2.11 -6.33
N PHE A 44 -5.33 -1.16 -6.49
CA PHE A 44 -6.07 -0.52 -5.41
C PHE A 44 -6.61 -1.48 -4.34
N SER A 45 -7.46 -2.44 -4.73
CA SER A 45 -8.07 -3.41 -3.80
C SER A 45 -7.04 -4.30 -3.10
N GLN A 46 -5.97 -4.68 -3.81
CA GLN A 46 -4.88 -5.46 -3.23
C GLN A 46 -4.09 -4.64 -2.21
N GLN A 47 -3.81 -3.36 -2.51
CA GLN A 47 -3.04 -2.49 -1.64
C GLN A 47 -3.81 -2.20 -0.34
N ILE A 48 -5.13 -1.96 -0.41
CA ILE A 48 -5.99 -1.83 0.78
C ILE A 48 -5.84 -3.07 1.67
N ALA A 49 -5.94 -4.26 1.07
CA ALA A 49 -5.85 -5.50 1.82
C ALA A 49 -4.49 -5.65 2.50
N VAL A 50 -3.37 -5.41 1.79
CA VAL A 50 -2.03 -5.52 2.37
C VAL A 50 -1.80 -4.49 3.48
N ASN A 51 -2.20 -3.23 3.29
CA ASN A 51 -2.07 -2.19 4.32
C ASN A 51 -2.73 -2.63 5.63
N ASN A 52 -3.97 -3.10 5.55
CA ASN A 52 -4.73 -3.55 6.72
C ASN A 52 -4.19 -4.86 7.33
N ILE A 53 -3.75 -5.83 6.51
CA ILE A 53 -3.11 -7.06 7.00
C ILE A 53 -1.86 -6.73 7.81
N ILE A 54 -0.99 -5.87 7.26
CA ILE A 54 0.27 -5.50 7.90
C ILE A 54 0.04 -4.67 9.15
N LYS A 55 -0.94 -3.76 9.14
CA LYS A 55 -1.35 -3.01 10.33
C LYS A 55 -1.75 -3.95 11.47
N LYS A 56 -2.66 -4.89 11.18
CA LYS A 56 -3.12 -5.89 12.16
C LYS A 56 -2.00 -6.81 12.64
N PHE A 57 -1.08 -7.21 11.75
CA PHE A 57 0.09 -8.01 12.12
C PHE A 57 1.01 -7.26 13.10
N LYS A 58 1.26 -5.96 12.87
CA LYS A 58 2.09 -5.11 13.73
C LYS A 58 1.50 -4.92 15.13
N GLU A 59 0.18 -4.91 15.27
CA GLU A 59 -0.51 -4.80 16.57
C GLU A 59 -0.30 -6.01 17.48
N LYS A 60 0.08 -7.17 16.94
CA LYS A 60 0.26 -8.44 17.66
C LYS A 60 -0.97 -8.89 18.47
N SER A 61 -2.15 -8.33 18.19
CA SER A 61 -3.44 -8.66 18.81
C SER A 61 -4.03 -9.98 18.29
N GLY A 62 -3.44 -10.53 17.22
CA GLY A 62 -3.82 -11.78 16.60
C GLY A 62 -5.10 -11.69 15.77
N GLY A 63 -5.74 -12.84 15.55
CA GLY A 63 -7.05 -12.94 14.91
C GLY A 63 -7.02 -13.19 13.41
N ILE A 64 -8.17 -13.03 12.76
CA ILE A 64 -8.40 -13.40 11.36
C ILE A 64 -8.56 -12.14 10.50
N TYR A 65 -7.98 -12.15 9.30
CA TYR A 65 -8.22 -11.16 8.25
C TYR A 65 -8.66 -11.89 6.98
N SER A 66 -9.80 -11.50 6.43
CA SER A 66 -10.35 -12.11 5.23
C SER A 66 -10.05 -11.29 3.98
N VAL A 67 -9.67 -11.98 2.90
CA VAL A 67 -9.52 -11.45 1.54
C VAL A 67 -10.30 -12.35 0.60
N ASN A 68 -11.39 -11.83 0.08
CA ASN A 68 -12.14 -12.44 -1.00
C ASN A 68 -11.46 -12.12 -2.32
N GLY A 69 -11.10 -13.13 -3.11
CA GLY A 69 -10.51 -12.90 -4.42
C GLY A 69 -11.00 -13.90 -5.43
N ALA A 70 -11.71 -13.41 -6.46
CA ALA A 70 -12.09 -14.21 -7.61
C ALA A 70 -10.86 -14.83 -8.33
N PRO A 71 -11.03 -15.81 -9.24
CA PRO A 71 -9.96 -16.30 -10.10
C PRO A 71 -9.24 -15.14 -10.79
N GLY A 72 -7.92 -15.18 -10.95
CA GLY A 72 -7.21 -14.18 -11.76
C GLY A 72 -7.07 -12.77 -11.18
N THR A 73 -7.48 -12.54 -9.93
CA THR A 73 -7.39 -11.22 -9.25
C THR A 73 -6.09 -10.98 -8.49
N GLY A 74 -5.10 -11.87 -8.63
CA GLY A 74 -3.75 -11.69 -8.08
C GLY A 74 -3.60 -11.99 -6.58
N LYS A 75 -4.38 -12.94 -6.04
CA LYS A 75 -4.26 -13.45 -4.65
C LYS A 75 -2.81 -13.75 -4.23
N THR A 76 -2.07 -14.51 -5.03
CA THR A 76 -0.66 -14.85 -4.74
C THR A 76 0.24 -13.63 -4.75
N THR A 77 -0.02 -12.64 -5.62
CA THR A 77 0.74 -11.38 -5.66
C THR A 77 0.56 -10.59 -4.37
N LEU A 78 -0.67 -10.50 -3.86
CA LEU A 78 -0.96 -9.90 -2.56
C LEU A 78 -0.20 -10.61 -1.43
N LEU A 79 -0.25 -11.95 -1.39
CA LEU A 79 0.43 -12.73 -0.35
C LEU A 79 1.95 -12.54 -0.36
N LYS A 80 2.56 -12.40 -1.55
CA LYS A 80 3.99 -12.12 -1.70
C LYS A 80 4.41 -10.82 -1.01
N ASP A 81 3.64 -9.75 -1.16
CA ASP A 81 3.93 -8.46 -0.52
C ASP A 81 3.75 -8.52 1.01
N VAL A 82 2.76 -9.28 1.49
CA VAL A 82 2.61 -9.57 2.93
C VAL A 82 3.86 -10.28 3.46
N MET A 83 4.33 -11.33 2.76
CA MET A 83 5.53 -12.07 3.17
C MET A 83 6.79 -11.20 3.14
N ALA A 84 6.93 -10.33 2.13
CA ALA A 84 8.06 -9.42 1.99
C ALA A 84 8.17 -8.47 3.19
N GLU A 85 7.04 -7.86 3.60
CA GLU A 85 7.03 -6.98 4.76
C GLU A 85 7.31 -7.74 6.06
N VAL A 86 6.77 -8.95 6.27
CA VAL A 86 7.05 -9.74 7.48
C VAL A 86 8.55 -10.08 7.59
N VAL A 87 9.21 -10.41 6.47
CA VAL A 87 10.67 -10.60 6.42
C VAL A 87 11.40 -9.30 6.75
N THR A 88 10.97 -8.17 6.19
CA THR A 88 11.56 -6.85 6.49
C THR A 88 11.39 -6.47 7.96
N LEU A 89 10.24 -6.74 8.57
CA LEU A 89 10.01 -6.46 9.99
C LEU A 89 10.92 -7.29 10.90
N ARG A 90 11.22 -8.55 10.54
CA ARG A 90 12.24 -9.34 11.25
C ARG A 90 13.65 -8.82 11.00
N ALA A 91 13.96 -8.37 9.77
CA ALA A 91 15.24 -7.75 9.45
C ALA A 91 15.48 -6.46 10.25
N MET A 92 14.44 -5.66 10.50
CA MET A 92 14.53 -4.48 11.38
C MET A 92 14.97 -4.87 12.81
N LYS A 93 14.55 -6.03 13.30
CA LYS A 93 14.99 -6.57 14.61
C LYS A 93 16.42 -7.09 14.55
N LEU A 94 16.78 -7.83 13.51
CA LEU A 94 18.16 -8.26 13.28
C LEU A 94 19.12 -7.07 13.22
N ALA A 95 18.74 -5.98 12.54
CA ALA A 95 19.56 -4.79 12.41
C ALA A 95 19.80 -4.06 13.74
N GLN A 96 19.02 -4.34 14.79
CA GLN A 96 19.19 -3.75 16.12
C GLN A 96 20.05 -4.60 17.06
N MET A 97 20.38 -5.84 16.67
CA MET A 97 21.05 -6.80 17.54
C MET A 97 22.56 -6.90 17.25
N SER A 98 23.29 -7.49 18.20
CA SER A 98 24.61 -8.07 17.96
C SER A 98 24.45 -9.53 17.55
N ARG A 99 25.37 -10.04 16.71
CA ARG A 99 25.39 -11.46 16.31
C ARG A 99 25.40 -12.44 17.49
N HIS A 100 25.94 -12.02 18.64
CA HIS A 100 26.03 -12.84 19.84
C HIS A 100 24.68 -13.01 20.56
N ASP A 101 23.71 -12.14 20.30
CA ASP A 101 22.40 -12.14 20.95
C ASP A 101 21.34 -12.91 20.15
N ILE A 102 21.67 -13.34 18.93
CA ILE A 102 20.71 -13.96 17.98
C ILE A 102 20.33 -15.38 18.42
N PHE A 103 21.30 -16.14 18.92
CA PHE A 103 21.14 -17.52 19.35
C PHE A 103 21.73 -17.74 20.74
N ALA A 104 21.00 -18.46 21.59
CA ALA A 104 21.49 -18.91 22.89
C ALA A 104 21.65 -20.44 22.91
N PRO A 105 22.77 -20.99 23.43
CA PRO A 105 22.97 -22.43 23.49
C PRO A 105 22.08 -23.07 24.55
N VAL A 106 21.46 -24.19 24.21
CA VAL A 106 20.79 -25.09 25.16
C VAL A 106 21.65 -26.33 25.34
N ARG A 107 21.94 -26.66 26.59
CA ARG A 107 22.86 -27.74 26.97
C ARG A 107 22.13 -28.83 27.74
N ASP A 108 22.62 -30.05 27.59
CA ASP A 108 22.18 -31.18 28.40
C ASP A 108 22.85 -31.16 29.80
N SER A 109 22.50 -32.15 30.63
CA SER A 109 23.07 -32.33 31.97
C SER A 109 24.58 -32.61 31.98
N SER A 110 25.19 -32.92 30.83
CA SER A 110 26.63 -33.13 30.66
C SER A 110 27.36 -31.90 30.12
N ASP A 111 26.70 -30.74 30.11
CA ASP A 111 27.17 -29.46 29.55
C ASP A 111 27.43 -29.50 28.03
N LYS A 112 26.93 -30.52 27.32
CA LYS A 112 27.03 -30.60 25.86
C LYS A 112 25.93 -29.77 25.21
N VAL A 113 26.28 -28.93 24.23
CA VAL A 113 25.30 -28.17 23.45
C VAL A 113 24.46 -29.12 22.59
N LEU A 114 23.15 -29.13 22.84
CA LEU A 114 22.17 -29.92 22.08
C LEU A 114 21.71 -29.16 20.84
N TYR A 115 21.31 -27.90 21.04
CA TYR A 115 20.79 -27.00 20.01
C TYR A 115 20.90 -25.54 20.48
N PHE A 116 20.45 -24.61 19.65
CA PHE A 116 20.41 -23.19 19.96
C PHE A 116 19.00 -22.63 19.81
N THR A 117 18.51 -21.90 20.82
CA THR A 117 17.23 -21.19 20.75
C THR A 117 17.40 -19.86 20.05
N LEU A 118 16.46 -19.52 19.18
CA LEU A 118 16.39 -18.20 18.54
C LEU A 118 15.93 -17.15 19.55
N ASN A 119 16.54 -15.95 19.52
CA ASN A 119 16.13 -14.81 20.34
C ASN A 119 14.61 -14.57 20.25
N LYS A 120 13.96 -14.32 21.39
CA LYS A 120 12.50 -14.11 21.47
C LYS A 120 12.01 -12.92 20.63
N GLU A 121 12.83 -11.89 20.44
CA GLU A 121 12.49 -10.75 19.58
C GLU A 121 12.48 -11.08 18.08
N LEU A 122 13.05 -12.22 17.68
CA LEU A 122 13.05 -12.74 16.31
C LEU A 122 12.00 -13.82 16.07
N GLN A 123 11.26 -14.22 17.12
CA GLN A 123 10.09 -15.10 17.05
C GLN A 123 8.81 -14.29 16.78
N GLY A 124 7.76 -14.94 16.31
CA GLY A 124 6.48 -14.32 15.92
C GLY A 124 6.44 -13.83 14.47
N TYR A 125 7.45 -14.17 13.66
CA TYR A 125 7.56 -13.89 12.23
C TYR A 125 7.49 -15.18 11.39
N GLU A 126 7.21 -16.32 12.02
CA GLU A 126 7.02 -17.61 11.36
C GLU A 126 5.79 -17.55 10.45
N MET A 127 5.97 -17.83 9.16
CA MET A 127 4.89 -17.82 8.18
C MET A 127 4.60 -19.23 7.67
N VAL A 128 3.35 -19.68 7.81
CA VAL A 128 2.92 -20.96 7.25
C VAL A 128 1.84 -20.75 6.20
N VAL A 129 2.01 -21.33 5.01
CA VAL A 129 0.95 -21.36 3.98
C VAL A 129 0.26 -22.71 3.98
N SER A 130 -1.07 -22.73 4.04
CA SER A 130 -1.85 -23.95 4.06
C SER A 130 -3.05 -23.94 3.12
N SER A 131 -3.37 -25.11 2.58
CA SER A 131 -4.55 -25.34 1.75
C SER A 131 -5.07 -26.78 1.92
N CYS A 132 -6.30 -27.04 1.50
CA CYS A 132 -6.88 -28.39 1.45
C CYS A 132 -6.38 -29.21 0.26
N ASN A 133 -5.85 -28.57 -0.77
CA ASN A 133 -5.40 -29.23 -2.00
C ASN A 133 -3.87 -29.39 -1.99
N ASN A 134 -3.39 -30.65 -1.99
CA ASN A 134 -1.96 -30.96 -2.09
C ASN A 134 -1.30 -30.27 -3.29
N GLY A 135 -1.99 -30.23 -4.43
CA GLY A 135 -1.49 -29.55 -5.63
C GLY A 135 -1.38 -28.04 -5.46
N ALA A 136 -2.32 -27.40 -4.76
CA ALA A 136 -2.27 -25.95 -4.52
C ALA A 136 -1.08 -25.57 -3.63
N VAL A 137 -0.85 -26.32 -2.55
CA VAL A 137 0.32 -26.12 -1.66
C VAL A 137 1.63 -26.30 -2.41
N GLU A 138 1.72 -27.34 -3.24
CA GLU A 138 2.92 -27.65 -4.01
C GLU A 138 3.20 -26.60 -5.09
N ILE A 139 2.15 -26.14 -5.79
CA ILE A 139 2.24 -25.04 -6.77
C ILE A 139 2.70 -23.77 -6.08
N LEU A 140 2.07 -23.39 -4.96
CA LEU A 140 2.38 -22.16 -4.26
C LEU A 140 3.82 -22.16 -3.72
N SER A 141 4.29 -23.27 -3.13
CA SER A 141 5.71 -23.38 -2.74
C SER A 141 6.66 -23.24 -3.91
N LYS A 142 6.37 -23.89 -5.04
CA LYS A 142 7.18 -23.79 -6.26
C LYS A 142 7.15 -22.35 -6.78
N GLU A 143 5.99 -21.71 -6.84
CA GLU A 143 5.81 -20.36 -7.35
C GLU A 143 6.45 -19.27 -6.50
N LEU A 144 6.63 -19.46 -5.20
CA LEU A 144 7.25 -18.46 -4.34
C LEU A 144 8.79 -18.47 -4.43
N SER A 145 9.40 -19.62 -4.72
CA SER A 145 10.86 -19.78 -4.71
C SER A 145 11.49 -19.87 -6.12
N GLN A 146 10.70 -20.11 -7.18
CA GLN A 146 11.19 -20.21 -8.56
C GLN A 146 11.66 -18.86 -9.12
N LEU A 147 12.73 -18.86 -9.95
CA LEU A 147 13.26 -17.63 -10.60
C LEU A 147 12.18 -16.79 -11.29
N LYS A 148 11.24 -17.44 -11.99
CA LYS A 148 10.14 -16.77 -12.71
C LYS A 148 9.30 -15.83 -11.82
N SER A 149 9.30 -16.06 -10.51
CA SER A 149 8.47 -15.33 -9.55
C SER A 149 8.96 -13.92 -9.25
N ILE A 150 10.24 -13.65 -9.53
CA ILE A 150 10.89 -12.35 -9.31
C ILE A 150 11.21 -11.59 -10.60
N GLY A 151 10.75 -12.09 -11.76
CA GLY A 151 10.80 -11.36 -13.03
C GLY A 151 12.20 -10.85 -13.38
N SER A 152 12.30 -9.54 -13.65
CA SER A 152 13.57 -8.87 -13.99
C SER A 152 14.66 -8.95 -12.91
N TYR A 153 14.30 -9.26 -11.66
CA TYR A 153 15.25 -9.34 -10.53
C TYR A 153 15.98 -10.70 -10.40
N ALA A 154 15.77 -11.64 -11.32
CA ALA A 154 16.35 -12.98 -11.29
C ALA A 154 17.88 -13.02 -11.16
N GLY A 155 18.58 -11.99 -11.64
CA GLY A 155 20.04 -11.84 -11.51
C GLY A 155 20.51 -11.08 -10.27
N GLU A 156 19.59 -10.52 -9.48
CA GLU A 156 19.92 -9.62 -8.37
C GLU A 156 19.70 -10.22 -6.98
N ILE A 157 19.12 -11.42 -6.90
CA ILE A 157 18.77 -12.08 -5.63
C ILE A 157 19.38 -13.49 -5.61
N ASP A 158 20.20 -13.75 -4.60
CA ASP A 158 20.67 -15.09 -4.25
C ASP A 158 20.46 -15.35 -2.75
N TYR A 159 19.35 -15.99 -2.43
CA TYR A 159 19.06 -16.43 -1.07
C TYR A 159 19.20 -17.95 -0.96
N PHE A 160 20.44 -18.46 -1.02
CA PHE A 160 20.74 -19.90 -1.13
C PHE A 160 20.22 -20.52 -2.43
N LYS A 161 20.43 -19.83 -3.55
CA LYS A 161 19.91 -20.11 -4.90
C LYS A 161 20.13 -21.56 -5.34
N PHE A 162 21.37 -22.06 -5.22
CA PHE A 162 21.69 -23.43 -5.64
C PHE A 162 20.95 -24.48 -4.79
N ILE A 163 20.98 -24.33 -3.46
CA ILE A 163 20.33 -25.26 -2.52
C ILE A 163 18.81 -25.30 -2.77
N ALA A 164 18.20 -24.14 -3.01
CA ALA A 164 16.79 -24.04 -3.35
C ALA A 164 16.47 -24.66 -4.71
N THR A 165 17.33 -24.45 -5.72
CA THR A 165 17.21 -25.06 -7.05
C THR A 165 17.26 -26.58 -6.96
N ARG A 166 18.18 -27.12 -6.16
CA ARG A 166 18.30 -28.55 -5.89
C ARG A 166 17.08 -29.13 -5.19
N LEU A 167 16.52 -28.39 -4.23
CA LEU A 167 15.31 -28.81 -3.53
C LEU A 167 14.08 -28.81 -4.45
N LEU A 168 13.90 -27.79 -5.28
CA LEU A 168 12.75 -27.71 -6.20
C LEU A 168 12.82 -28.73 -7.34
N SER A 169 14.03 -29.18 -7.68
CA SER A 169 14.28 -30.21 -8.70
C SER A 169 14.17 -31.64 -8.16
N ALA A 170 13.93 -31.82 -6.85
CA ALA A 170 14.05 -33.11 -6.17
C ALA A 170 13.16 -34.23 -6.72
N ASP A 171 11.98 -33.89 -7.24
CA ASP A 171 11.01 -34.83 -7.80
C ASP A 171 11.04 -34.86 -9.34
N GLU A 172 11.95 -34.12 -9.96
CA GLU A 172 12.10 -34.05 -11.41
C GLU A 172 13.13 -35.04 -11.92
N LYS A 173 12.96 -35.45 -13.17
CA LYS A 173 13.90 -36.31 -13.88
C LYS A 173 14.54 -35.60 -15.05
N THR A 174 15.77 -35.96 -15.37
CA THR A 174 16.42 -35.56 -16.62
C THR A 174 15.76 -36.27 -17.81
N ASN A 175 16.07 -35.82 -19.03
CA ASN A 175 15.62 -36.50 -20.25
C ASN A 175 16.12 -37.96 -20.36
N PHE A 176 17.11 -38.34 -19.54
CA PHE A 176 17.67 -39.68 -19.45
C PHE A 176 17.07 -40.51 -18.31
N GLY A 177 16.10 -39.98 -17.57
CA GLY A 177 15.41 -40.65 -16.47
C GLY A 177 16.13 -40.61 -15.11
N GLU A 178 17.29 -39.94 -15.04
CA GLU A 178 18.06 -39.71 -13.81
C GLU A 178 17.39 -38.64 -12.94
N LYS A 179 17.74 -38.59 -11.64
CA LYS A 179 17.23 -37.55 -10.74
C LYS A 179 17.83 -36.18 -11.11
N SER A 180 17.00 -35.16 -11.25
CA SER A 180 17.50 -33.82 -11.55
C SER A 180 17.93 -33.04 -10.31
N PHE A 181 18.95 -32.19 -10.48
CA PHE A 181 19.40 -31.24 -9.45
C PHE A 181 19.19 -29.77 -9.84
N ILE A 182 18.94 -29.48 -11.13
CA ILE A 182 18.87 -28.09 -11.64
C ILE A 182 17.71 -27.82 -12.62
N SER A 183 16.79 -28.75 -12.82
CA SER A 183 15.66 -28.60 -13.75
C SER A 183 14.66 -27.50 -13.37
N LYS A 184 14.56 -27.17 -12.09
CA LYS A 184 13.65 -26.12 -11.58
C LYS A 184 14.46 -25.03 -10.88
N PRO A 185 14.96 -24.03 -11.63
CA PRO A 185 15.80 -22.99 -11.07
C PRO A 185 15.02 -22.11 -10.09
N ALA A 186 15.62 -21.89 -8.93
CA ALA A 186 15.10 -21.07 -7.84
C ALA A 186 15.90 -19.77 -7.71
N TRP A 187 15.31 -18.73 -7.11
CA TRP A 187 16.06 -17.56 -6.65
C TRP A 187 16.51 -17.70 -5.19
N GLY A 188 15.82 -18.54 -4.41
CA GLY A 188 16.22 -18.77 -3.03
C GLY A 188 15.34 -19.70 -2.22
N LEU A 189 15.82 -20.06 -1.04
CA LEU A 189 15.17 -20.95 -0.07
C LEU A 189 14.10 -20.18 0.74
N PHE A 190 13.22 -19.48 0.04
CA PHE A 190 12.23 -18.58 0.63
C PHE A 190 11.04 -19.35 1.20
N CYS A 191 10.42 -20.19 0.36
CA CYS A 191 9.33 -21.08 0.73
C CYS A 191 9.70 -22.55 0.49
N ILE A 192 9.52 -23.40 1.51
CA ILE A 192 9.73 -24.85 1.39
C ILE A 192 8.45 -25.65 1.68
N PRO A 193 8.17 -26.73 0.93
CA PRO A 193 7.08 -27.64 1.27
C PRO A 193 7.51 -28.59 2.40
N LEU A 194 6.69 -28.72 3.44
CA LEU A 194 6.84 -29.70 4.52
C LEU A 194 5.51 -30.48 4.75
N GLY A 195 5.27 -30.98 5.95
CA GLY A 195 4.12 -31.81 6.32
C GLY A 195 4.26 -33.29 5.93
N SER A 196 4.34 -33.59 4.63
CA SER A 196 4.42 -34.99 4.18
C SER A 196 5.78 -35.62 4.53
N LYS A 197 5.82 -36.94 4.73
CA LYS A 197 7.08 -37.68 4.96
C LYS A 197 8.06 -37.48 3.81
N GLN A 198 7.56 -37.51 2.57
CA GLN A 198 8.36 -37.28 1.36
C GLN A 198 8.97 -35.88 1.36
N ASN A 199 8.18 -34.84 1.65
CA ASN A 199 8.66 -33.46 1.67
C ASN A 199 9.75 -33.25 2.74
N LYS A 200 9.54 -33.79 3.95
CA LYS A 200 10.55 -33.76 5.01
C LYS A 200 11.84 -34.45 4.59
N SER A 201 11.74 -35.64 3.99
CA SER A 201 12.91 -36.37 3.45
C SER A 201 13.60 -35.61 2.33
N ASN A 202 12.84 -35.00 1.42
CA ASN A 202 13.38 -34.19 0.33
C ASN A 202 14.11 -32.95 0.87
N PHE A 203 13.59 -32.28 1.89
CA PHE A 203 14.28 -31.16 2.53
C PHE A 203 15.58 -31.59 3.22
N VAL A 204 15.57 -32.69 3.99
CA VAL A 204 16.77 -33.20 4.64
C VAL A 204 17.84 -33.60 3.62
N PHE A 205 17.47 -34.35 2.57
CA PHE A 205 18.43 -34.85 1.58
C PHE A 205 18.91 -33.78 0.60
N ASN A 206 18.00 -32.97 0.05
CA ASN A 206 18.33 -32.02 -1.03
C ASN A 206 18.63 -30.61 -0.52
N ALA A 207 18.32 -30.27 0.73
CA ALA A 207 18.63 -28.93 1.27
C ALA A 207 19.69 -29.00 2.37
N ILE A 208 19.47 -29.81 3.41
CA ILE A 208 20.35 -29.85 4.59
C ILE A 208 21.65 -30.61 4.30
N ASN A 209 21.51 -31.84 3.80
CA ASN A 209 22.61 -32.76 3.54
C ASN A 209 23.15 -32.59 2.12
N GLY A 210 24.36 -33.08 1.89
CA GLY A 210 24.92 -33.18 0.54
C GLY A 210 24.63 -34.53 -0.10
N VAL A 211 24.90 -34.63 -1.40
CA VAL A 211 24.73 -35.86 -2.18
C VAL A 211 25.92 -36.01 -3.12
N LYS A 212 26.41 -37.25 -3.29
CA LYS A 212 27.43 -37.55 -4.29
C LYS A 212 26.81 -37.59 -5.67
N ILE A 213 27.38 -36.87 -6.63
CA ILE A 213 27.01 -36.92 -8.03
C ILE A 213 28.12 -37.61 -8.82
N GLU A 214 27.76 -38.56 -9.69
CA GLU A 214 28.72 -39.22 -10.56
C GLU A 214 29.11 -38.30 -11.72
N LYS A 215 30.37 -38.40 -12.18
CA LYS A 215 30.84 -37.62 -13.35
C LYS A 215 30.10 -37.96 -14.64
N THR A 216 29.48 -39.13 -14.69
CA THR A 216 28.66 -39.64 -15.80
C THR A 216 27.24 -39.05 -15.82
N HIS A 217 26.80 -38.40 -14.74
CA HIS A 217 25.46 -37.84 -14.65
C HIS A 217 25.25 -36.74 -15.70
N SER A 218 24.09 -36.72 -16.36
CA SER A 218 23.87 -35.83 -17.51
C SER A 218 23.99 -34.34 -17.19
N GLN A 219 23.81 -33.96 -15.92
CA GLN A 219 23.90 -32.56 -15.44
C GLN A 219 25.25 -32.24 -14.75
N PHE A 220 26.22 -33.17 -14.71
CA PHE A 220 27.46 -32.96 -13.96
C PHE A 220 28.26 -31.76 -14.50
N GLU A 221 28.39 -31.64 -15.82
CA GLU A 221 29.14 -30.55 -16.45
C GLU A 221 28.46 -29.19 -16.23
N ASP A 222 27.13 -29.13 -16.39
CA ASP A 222 26.34 -27.91 -16.15
C ASP A 222 26.48 -27.41 -14.71
N ILE A 223 26.34 -28.32 -13.74
CA ILE A 223 26.49 -27.99 -12.31
C ILE A 223 27.94 -27.57 -12.02
N SER A 224 28.93 -28.25 -12.61
CA SER A 224 30.35 -27.90 -12.43
C SER A 224 30.71 -26.53 -13.01
N LYS A 225 29.98 -26.08 -14.02
CA LYS A 225 30.17 -24.78 -14.67
C LYS A 225 29.48 -23.65 -13.92
N GLU A 226 28.22 -23.83 -13.54
CA GLU A 226 27.40 -22.77 -12.92
C GLU A 226 27.55 -22.73 -11.39
N PHE A 227 27.76 -23.88 -10.75
CA PHE A 227 27.75 -24.05 -9.28
C PHE A 227 29.02 -24.70 -8.75
N LYS A 228 30.17 -24.38 -9.36
CA LYS A 228 31.48 -24.96 -9.01
C LYS A 228 31.80 -24.90 -7.51
N GLU A 229 31.42 -23.81 -6.84
CA GLU A 229 31.64 -23.62 -5.40
C GLU A 229 30.89 -24.63 -4.51
N PHE A 230 29.85 -25.27 -5.04
CA PHE A 230 29.05 -26.28 -4.34
C PHE A 230 29.51 -27.72 -4.61
N ILE A 231 30.53 -27.93 -5.44
CA ILE A 231 31.06 -29.27 -5.76
C ILE A 231 32.44 -29.45 -5.11
N GLU A 232 32.60 -30.52 -4.33
CA GLU A 232 33.90 -30.95 -3.81
C GLU A 232 34.72 -31.74 -4.85
N GLN A 233 36.03 -31.87 -4.62
CA GLN A 233 36.95 -32.54 -5.56
C GLN A 233 36.54 -34.00 -5.90
N ASP A 234 35.81 -34.66 -5.00
CA ASP A 234 35.32 -36.03 -5.15
C ASP A 234 33.94 -36.14 -5.82
N GLY A 235 33.36 -35.02 -6.26
CA GLY A 235 32.02 -34.95 -6.85
C GLY A 235 30.91 -34.92 -5.79
N PHE A 236 31.19 -34.51 -4.55
CA PHE A 236 30.15 -34.31 -3.54
C PHE A 236 29.48 -32.94 -3.69
N LEU A 237 28.17 -32.91 -3.94
CA LEU A 237 27.36 -31.70 -3.95
C LEU A 237 27.00 -31.30 -2.53
N MET A 238 27.54 -30.16 -2.08
CA MET A 238 27.32 -29.65 -0.73
C MET A 238 25.84 -29.40 -0.45
N GLY A 239 25.41 -29.76 0.76
CA GLY A 239 24.17 -29.23 1.36
C GLY A 239 24.46 -28.02 2.23
N LEU A 240 23.41 -27.39 2.77
CA LEU A 240 23.53 -26.19 3.58
C LEU A 240 24.49 -26.36 4.76
N GLY A 241 24.46 -27.52 5.45
CA GLY A 241 25.32 -27.75 6.61
C GLY A 241 26.83 -27.76 6.29
N LYS A 242 27.20 -28.18 5.08
CA LYS A 242 28.59 -28.18 4.58
C LYS A 242 28.94 -26.84 3.96
N TYR A 243 28.04 -26.26 3.17
CA TYR A 243 28.19 -24.93 2.59
C TYR A 243 28.45 -23.86 3.66
N LEU A 244 27.73 -23.87 4.77
CA LEU A 244 27.99 -22.98 5.91
C LEU A 244 29.33 -23.26 6.61
N ALA A 245 29.87 -24.48 6.50
CA ALA A 245 31.14 -24.86 7.11
C ALA A 245 32.35 -24.35 6.31
N THR A 246 32.26 -24.47 4.99
CA THR A 246 33.36 -24.21 4.05
C THR A 246 33.25 -22.86 3.35
N GLY A 247 32.09 -22.21 3.40
CA GLY A 247 31.90 -20.88 2.85
C GLY A 247 32.78 -19.87 3.60
N GLU A 248 33.81 -19.38 2.92
CA GLU A 248 34.60 -18.23 3.35
C GLU A 248 33.90 -16.96 2.86
N GLY A 249 33.55 -16.06 3.78
CA GLY A 249 33.36 -14.63 3.49
C GLY A 249 32.19 -14.17 2.61
N VAL A 250 31.04 -14.86 2.57
CA VAL A 250 30.01 -14.51 1.56
C VAL A 250 29.13 -13.30 1.91
N ASP A 251 28.89 -12.94 3.17
CA ASP A 251 28.22 -11.66 3.51
C ASP A 251 28.60 -11.25 4.93
N ASP A 252 29.35 -10.15 5.11
CA ASP A 252 29.65 -9.60 6.43
C ASP A 252 28.34 -9.10 7.08
N TYR A 253 28.09 -9.54 8.32
CA TYR A 253 26.84 -9.22 9.02
C TYR A 253 26.69 -7.72 9.32
N ASP A 254 27.78 -7.04 9.65
CA ASP A 254 27.76 -5.61 9.97
C ASP A 254 27.62 -4.79 8.67
N GLU A 255 28.26 -5.20 7.58
CA GLU A 255 28.07 -4.59 6.25
C GLU A 255 26.63 -4.77 5.74
N ALA A 256 26.06 -5.98 5.84
CA ALA A 256 24.68 -6.25 5.44
C ALA A 256 23.68 -5.44 6.29
N LYS A 257 23.96 -5.28 7.58
CA LYS A 257 23.19 -4.43 8.50
C LYS A 257 23.25 -2.96 8.10
N GLU A 258 24.41 -2.46 7.66
CA GLU A 258 24.55 -1.09 7.16
C GLU A 258 23.74 -0.89 5.88
N LYS A 259 23.88 -1.76 4.88
CA LYS A 259 23.11 -1.71 3.61
C LYS A 259 21.61 -1.75 3.84
N PHE A 260 21.15 -2.61 4.75
CA PHE A 260 19.74 -2.67 5.15
C PHE A 260 19.26 -1.35 5.77
N ASN A 261 20.02 -0.78 6.71
CA ASN A 261 19.66 0.48 7.36
C ASN A 261 19.65 1.66 6.36
N GLN A 262 20.57 1.69 5.40
CA GLN A 262 20.57 2.68 4.32
C GLN A 262 19.32 2.55 3.44
N ALA A 263 18.95 1.33 3.01
CA ALA A 263 17.73 1.09 2.25
C ALA A 263 16.45 1.44 3.05
N LEU A 264 16.44 1.14 4.36
CA LEU A 264 15.33 1.49 5.25
C LEU A 264 15.19 3.01 5.40
N HIS A 265 16.31 3.72 5.51
CA HIS A 265 16.34 5.18 5.56
C HIS A 265 15.79 5.79 4.27
N GLU A 266 16.23 5.30 3.11
CA GLU A 266 15.75 5.74 1.78
C GLU A 266 14.22 5.62 1.66
N VAL A 267 13.64 4.48 2.05
CA VAL A 267 12.18 4.29 2.05
C VAL A 267 11.48 5.25 3.01
N ASN A 268 11.99 5.41 4.24
CA ASN A 268 11.38 6.30 5.22
C ASN A 268 11.44 7.78 4.77
N LEU A 269 12.51 8.21 4.09
CA LEU A 269 12.62 9.54 3.50
C LEU A 269 11.52 9.75 2.44
N LEU A 270 11.38 8.83 1.49
CA LEU A 270 10.37 8.94 0.42
C LEU A 270 8.93 8.94 0.95
N PHE A 271 8.62 8.16 2.00
CA PHE A 271 7.32 8.27 2.67
C PHE A 271 7.16 9.59 3.43
N SER A 272 8.23 10.13 4.01
CA SER A 272 8.19 11.43 4.69
C SER A 272 7.92 12.57 3.70
N GLU A 273 8.47 12.50 2.48
CA GLU A 273 8.15 13.46 1.41
C GLU A 273 6.65 13.47 1.07
N ILE A 274 6.00 12.29 1.03
CA ILE A 274 4.55 12.20 0.81
C ILE A 274 3.78 12.84 1.97
N ARG A 275 4.17 12.55 3.22
CA ARG A 275 3.54 13.14 4.42
C ARG A 275 3.66 14.66 4.44
N ILE A 276 4.83 15.20 4.11
CA ILE A 276 5.06 16.65 4.04
C ILE A 276 4.13 17.28 3.01
N LYS A 277 3.98 16.66 1.84
CA LYS A 277 3.03 17.12 0.80
C LYS A 277 1.57 17.04 1.27
N GLU A 278 1.18 16.01 2.01
CA GLU A 278 -0.16 15.89 2.60
C GLU A 278 -0.44 17.00 3.62
N GLU A 279 0.53 17.32 4.48
CA GLU A 279 0.44 18.41 5.45
C GLU A 279 0.44 19.79 4.77
N GLU A 280 1.27 19.98 3.75
CA GLU A 280 1.31 21.18 2.91
C GLU A 280 -0.07 21.42 2.28
N LEU A 281 -0.67 20.40 1.65
CA LEU A 281 -2.00 20.52 1.04
C LEU A 281 -3.08 20.88 2.08
N LYS A 282 -3.04 20.29 3.28
CA LYS A 282 -3.99 20.64 4.37
C LYS A 282 -3.82 22.09 4.83
N SER A 283 -2.58 22.55 4.96
CA SER A 283 -2.26 23.93 5.34
C SER A 283 -2.74 24.92 4.28
N ILE A 284 -2.44 24.65 3.00
CA ILE A 284 -2.87 25.48 1.86
C ILE A 284 -4.39 25.57 1.79
N ASN A 285 -5.10 24.44 1.91
CA ASN A 285 -6.57 24.44 1.90
C ASN A 285 -7.16 25.27 3.05
N SER A 286 -6.57 25.20 4.25
CA SER A 286 -7.02 25.99 5.40
C SER A 286 -6.77 27.49 5.19
N GLU A 287 -5.64 27.83 4.57
CA GLU A 287 -5.28 29.20 4.22
C GLU A 287 -6.17 29.78 3.12
N LEU A 288 -6.47 29.00 2.08
CA LEU A 288 -7.39 29.37 1.01
C LEU A 288 -8.78 29.70 1.56
N ILE A 289 -9.32 28.88 2.48
CA ILE A 289 -10.60 29.16 3.15
C ILE A 289 -10.56 30.51 3.89
N ASN A 290 -9.45 30.85 4.54
CA ASN A 290 -9.31 32.12 5.26
C ASN A 290 -9.13 33.33 4.32
N ILE A 291 -8.45 33.14 3.19
CA ILE A 291 -8.34 34.17 2.14
C ILE A 291 -9.71 34.40 1.49
N ASP A 292 -10.40 33.33 1.11
CA ASP A 292 -11.74 33.40 0.51
C ASP A 292 -12.71 34.20 1.40
N LYS A 293 -12.73 33.92 2.72
CA LYS A 293 -13.52 34.71 3.69
C LYS A 293 -13.17 36.20 3.73
N ARG A 294 -11.90 36.57 3.53
CA ARG A 294 -11.48 37.99 3.49
C ARG A 294 -11.88 38.65 2.16
N LEU A 295 -11.95 37.86 1.10
CA LEU A 295 -12.32 38.29 -0.24
C LEU A 295 -13.83 38.18 -0.54
N ASP A 296 -14.66 37.65 0.37
CA ASP A 296 -16.09 37.37 0.16
C ASP A 296 -16.89 38.53 -0.48
N ASN A 297 -16.51 39.78 -0.20
CA ASN A 297 -17.18 40.98 -0.72
C ASN A 297 -16.60 41.53 -2.03
N TYR A 298 -15.56 40.91 -2.58
CA TYR A 298 -14.80 41.38 -3.73
C TYR A 298 -14.73 40.31 -4.82
N ASN A 299 -15.23 40.65 -6.02
CA ASN A 299 -15.35 39.69 -7.12
C ASN A 299 -14.05 39.53 -7.92
N SER A 300 -13.14 40.52 -7.88
CA SER A 300 -11.86 40.46 -8.60
C SER A 300 -10.82 41.45 -8.07
N ALA A 301 -9.54 41.15 -8.32
CA ALA A 301 -8.44 42.09 -8.09
C ALA A 301 -8.63 43.43 -8.84
N ARG A 302 -9.23 43.39 -10.04
CA ARG A 302 -9.54 44.58 -10.83
C ARG A 302 -10.53 45.52 -10.12
N GLN A 303 -11.54 44.95 -9.46
CA GLN A 303 -12.50 45.72 -8.68
C GLN A 303 -11.82 46.47 -7.53
N ILE A 304 -10.79 45.87 -6.91
CA ILE A 304 -10.00 46.51 -5.85
C ILE A 304 -9.11 47.62 -6.43
N ASP A 305 -8.46 47.39 -7.57
CA ASP A 305 -7.61 48.39 -8.24
C ASP A 305 -8.43 49.63 -8.67
N GLU A 306 -9.67 49.41 -9.12
CA GLU A 306 -10.64 50.47 -9.44
C GLU A 306 -11.06 51.29 -8.20
N LEU A 307 -11.08 50.69 -7.00
CA LEU A 307 -11.34 51.37 -5.73
C LEU A 307 -10.09 52.08 -5.17
N LEU A 308 -8.89 51.55 -5.45
CA LEU A 308 -7.60 52.09 -4.99
C LEU A 308 -7.25 53.42 -5.68
N ARG A 309 -7.41 53.48 -7.01
CA ARG A 309 -7.06 54.67 -7.81
C ARG A 309 -7.61 55.99 -7.25
N PRO A 310 -8.93 56.15 -7.05
CA PRO A 310 -9.47 57.42 -6.57
C PRO A 310 -8.98 57.79 -5.16
N LEU A 311 -8.73 56.79 -4.30
CA LEU A 311 -8.20 57.02 -2.95
C LEU A 311 -6.75 57.48 -2.97
N ILE A 312 -5.92 56.93 -3.85
CA ILE A 312 -4.53 57.35 -4.04
C ILE A 312 -4.49 58.80 -4.57
N ASP A 313 -5.31 59.11 -5.57
CA ASP A 313 -5.42 60.46 -6.11
C ASP A 313 -5.86 61.46 -5.02
N GLU A 314 -6.82 61.08 -4.18
CA GLU A 314 -7.29 61.89 -3.05
C GLU A 314 -6.22 62.06 -1.94
N LEU A 315 -5.43 61.02 -1.68
CA LEU A 315 -4.32 61.07 -0.73
C LEU A 315 -3.23 62.03 -1.20
N ASP A 316 -2.84 61.97 -2.47
CA ASP A 316 -1.83 62.86 -3.04
C ASP A 316 -2.28 64.32 -3.04
N LEU A 317 -3.55 64.57 -3.38
CA LEU A 317 -4.16 65.90 -3.25
C LEU A 317 -4.12 66.41 -1.81
N SER A 318 -4.52 65.57 -0.84
CA SER A 318 -4.57 65.94 0.58
C SER A 318 -3.17 66.19 1.15
N LYS A 319 -2.14 65.44 0.72
CA LYS A 319 -0.74 65.67 1.10
C LYS A 319 -0.20 66.99 0.55
N ASN A 320 -0.48 67.30 -0.71
CA ASN A 320 -0.08 68.57 -1.32
C ASN A 320 -0.73 69.76 -0.60
N GLU A 321 -2.00 69.63 -0.23
CA GLU A 321 -2.73 70.66 0.53
C GLU A 321 -2.16 70.83 1.95
N LEU A 322 -1.84 69.72 2.63
CA LEU A 322 -1.16 69.74 3.93
C LEU A 322 0.20 70.45 3.84
N GLU A 323 1.00 70.18 2.82
CA GLU A 323 2.30 70.82 2.62
C GLU A 323 2.17 72.33 2.40
N GLN A 324 1.20 72.77 1.58
CA GLN A 324 0.90 74.19 1.38
C GLN A 324 0.49 74.87 2.69
N LYS A 325 -0.46 74.26 3.42
CA LYS A 325 -0.98 74.81 4.70
C LYS A 325 0.08 74.85 5.79
N THR A 326 0.94 73.84 5.85
CA THR A 326 2.08 73.78 6.79
C THR A 326 3.09 74.87 6.47
N THR A 327 3.35 75.12 5.18
CA THR A 327 4.22 76.21 4.74
C THR A 327 3.64 77.58 5.12
N GLU A 328 2.34 77.80 4.85
CA GLU A 328 1.61 79.02 5.22
C GLU A 328 1.64 79.25 6.75
N ALA A 329 1.42 78.20 7.54
CA ALA A 329 1.49 78.26 9.00
C ALA A 329 2.91 78.57 9.52
N ASN A 330 3.96 78.01 8.90
CA ASN A 330 5.35 78.27 9.26
C ASN A 330 5.78 79.70 8.93
N GLU A 331 5.32 80.25 7.80
CA GLU A 331 5.53 81.65 7.45
C GLU A 331 4.82 82.59 8.43
N LEU A 332 3.56 82.27 8.79
CA LEU A 332 2.81 83.04 9.78
C LEU A 332 3.45 82.98 11.17
N THR A 333 3.98 81.83 11.57
CA THR A 333 4.69 81.63 12.83
C THR A 333 5.95 82.50 12.89
N LYS A 334 6.76 82.51 11.81
CA LYS A 334 7.93 83.39 11.71
C LYS A 334 7.56 84.87 11.82
N LEU A 335 6.44 85.29 11.23
CA LEU A 335 5.96 86.67 11.32
C LEU A 335 5.50 87.03 12.75
N ILE A 336 4.88 86.09 13.47
CA ILE A 336 4.47 86.28 14.87
C ILE A 336 5.72 86.37 15.77
N ASP A 337 6.69 85.45 15.60
CA ASP A 337 7.95 85.44 16.36
C ASP A 337 8.79 86.72 16.13
N GLN A 338 8.86 87.20 14.88
CA GLN A 338 9.53 88.48 14.55
C GLN A 338 8.86 89.68 15.24
N ASN A 339 7.53 89.66 15.37
CA ASN A 339 6.78 90.70 16.09
C ASN A 339 7.00 90.63 17.61
N GLU A 340 7.23 89.44 18.18
CA GLU A 340 7.57 89.30 19.61
C GLU A 340 8.98 89.77 19.93
N ILE A 341 9.96 89.44 19.09
CA ILE A 341 11.34 89.92 19.23
C ILE A 341 11.39 91.46 19.14
N LEU A 342 10.60 92.08 18.26
CA LEU A 342 10.47 93.54 18.16
C LEU A 342 9.86 94.19 19.40
N GLN A 343 8.91 93.53 20.08
CA GLN A 343 8.31 94.00 21.33
C GLN A 343 9.28 93.91 22.51
N GLU A 344 10.12 92.86 22.55
CA GLU A 344 11.12 92.68 23.61
C GLU A 344 12.24 93.74 23.53
N TYR A 345 12.68 94.10 22.30
CA TYR A 345 13.64 95.18 22.04
C TYR A 345 13.12 96.60 22.39
N LEU A 346 11.81 96.80 22.49
CA LEU A 346 11.17 98.07 22.82
C LEU A 346 10.90 98.27 24.32
N SER A 347 11.21 97.27 25.15
CA SER A 347 11.07 97.37 26.60
C SER A 347 12.26 98.15 27.21
N ALA A 348 11.94 99.21 27.97
CA ALA A 348 12.94 100.12 28.54
C ALA A 348 13.89 99.41 29.53
N PRO A 349 15.18 99.79 29.59
CA PRO A 349 16.14 99.15 30.48
C PRO A 349 15.73 99.33 31.95
N PRO A 350 15.98 98.32 32.81
CA PRO A 350 15.51 98.33 34.19
C PRO A 350 16.15 99.50 34.97
N LYS A 351 15.32 100.20 35.74
CA LYS A 351 15.77 101.33 36.57
C LYS A 351 16.76 100.84 37.63
N PRO A 352 17.88 101.54 37.87
CA PRO A 352 18.82 101.15 38.93
C PRO A 352 18.20 101.29 40.32
N LEU A 353 18.67 100.48 41.26
CA LEU A 353 18.24 100.47 42.66
C LEU A 353 18.37 101.88 43.29
N PHE A 354 17.33 102.31 44.01
CA PHE A 354 17.21 103.63 44.66
C PHE A 354 17.03 104.84 43.73
N PHE A 355 16.46 104.65 42.53
CA PHE A 355 16.18 105.71 41.54
C PHE A 355 15.53 107.00 42.10
N ILE A 356 14.56 106.86 43.01
CA ILE A 356 13.86 108.01 43.62
C ILE A 356 14.78 108.79 44.57
N PHE A 357 15.64 108.09 45.31
CA PHE A 357 16.62 108.74 46.22
C PHE A 357 17.73 109.46 45.43
N GLN A 358 18.18 108.89 44.32
CA GLN A 358 19.19 109.52 43.45
C GLN A 358 18.63 110.74 42.68
N GLN A 359 17.33 110.78 42.40
CA GLN A 359 16.64 111.93 41.79
C GLN A 359 16.57 113.15 42.74
N ILE A 360 16.38 112.92 44.04
CA ILE A 360 16.26 113.99 45.04
C ILE A 360 17.63 114.59 45.40
N LEU A 361 18.70 113.78 45.39
CA LEU A 361 20.06 114.19 45.77
C LEU A 361 20.92 114.77 44.62
N LYS A 362 20.40 114.83 43.38
CA LYS A 362 21.13 115.26 42.17
C LYS A 362 22.55 114.66 42.06
N THR A 363 22.68 113.36 42.31
CA THR A 363 23.96 112.65 42.21
C THR A 363 24.41 112.47 40.74
N GLN A 364 25.72 112.40 40.48
CA GLN A 364 26.30 112.24 39.14
C GLN A 364 25.75 111.04 38.32
N ALA A 365 25.27 109.98 38.98
CA ALA A 365 24.63 108.83 38.31
C ALA A 365 23.26 109.17 37.71
N PHE A 366 22.48 110.05 38.36
CA PHE A 366 21.20 110.53 37.85
C PHE A 366 21.40 111.51 36.69
N GLU A 367 22.40 112.38 36.73
CA GLU A 367 22.72 113.28 35.61
C GLU A 367 23.23 112.51 34.38
N LYS A 368 23.95 111.39 34.57
CA LYS A 368 24.36 110.52 33.46
C LYS A 368 23.16 109.80 32.83
N TYR A 369 22.21 109.29 33.64
CA TYR A 369 20.94 108.72 33.15
C TYR A 369 20.06 109.76 32.47
N ASN A 370 19.96 110.98 33.01
CA ASN A 370 19.12 112.05 32.47
C ASN A 370 19.70 112.61 31.16
N ASN A 371 21.03 112.66 31.00
CA ASN A 371 21.68 113.04 29.74
C ASN A 371 21.55 111.96 28.65
N GLU A 372 21.59 110.67 29.00
CA GLU A 372 21.30 109.59 28.04
C GLU A 372 19.80 109.52 27.70
N ALA A 373 18.91 109.75 28.67
CA ALA A 373 17.47 109.82 28.45
C ALA A 373 17.04 111.04 27.62
N GLN A 374 17.73 112.18 27.73
CA GLN A 374 17.45 113.36 26.90
C GLN A 374 17.94 113.21 25.45
N LYS A 375 19.06 112.52 25.18
CA LYS A 375 19.47 112.21 23.79
C LYS A 375 18.49 111.28 23.08
N VAL A 376 17.81 110.42 23.84
CA VAL A 376 16.76 109.52 23.35
C VAL A 376 15.41 110.25 23.19
N SER A 377 15.19 111.38 23.87
CA SER A 377 13.93 112.12 23.88
C SER A 377 13.60 112.87 22.59
N GLU A 378 14.58 113.21 21.75
CA GLU A 378 14.35 113.97 20.51
C GLU A 378 14.15 113.05 19.30
N ILE A 379 14.76 111.86 19.31
CA ILE A 379 14.51 110.79 18.35
C ILE A 379 13.17 110.08 18.66
N ASN A 380 12.79 109.97 19.94
CA ASN A 380 11.56 109.28 20.34
C ASN A 380 10.27 110.08 20.14
N ARG A 381 10.31 111.41 19.93
CA ARG A 381 9.06 112.17 19.71
C ARG A 381 8.50 112.00 18.29
N GLN A 382 9.37 111.84 17.28
CA GLN A 382 8.95 111.52 15.90
C GLN A 382 8.59 110.03 15.75
N ILE A 383 9.24 109.14 16.51
CA ILE A 383 8.92 107.71 16.54
C ILE A 383 7.64 107.43 17.33
N ALA A 384 7.33 108.16 18.41
CA ALA A 384 6.13 107.94 19.24
C ALA A 384 4.80 108.27 18.53
N GLU A 385 4.74 109.28 17.65
CA GLU A 385 3.53 109.60 16.90
C GLU A 385 3.27 108.64 15.73
N GLN A 386 4.31 108.09 15.10
CA GLN A 386 4.17 106.96 14.16
C GLN A 386 3.87 105.64 14.89
N ASN A 387 4.42 105.44 16.09
CA ASN A 387 4.27 104.19 16.84
C ASN A 387 2.94 104.05 17.59
N LEU A 388 2.21 105.11 17.94
CA LEU A 388 0.91 104.96 18.61
C LEU A 388 -0.19 104.42 17.65
N LYS A 389 -0.08 104.71 16.35
CA LYS A 389 -0.91 104.08 15.30
C LYS A 389 -0.39 102.70 14.90
N ALA A 390 0.93 102.54 14.76
CA ALA A 390 1.54 101.24 14.46
C ALA A 390 1.40 100.21 15.59
N SER A 391 1.34 100.63 16.85
CA SER A 391 1.16 99.76 18.03
C SER A 391 -0.25 99.18 18.14
N LYS A 392 -1.29 99.98 17.88
CA LYS A 392 -2.68 99.47 17.81
C LYS A 392 -2.93 98.63 16.55
N GLN A 393 -2.39 99.05 15.39
CA GLN A 393 -2.45 98.22 14.18
C GLN A 393 -1.65 96.92 14.31
N ASN A 394 -0.50 96.92 15.00
CA ASN A 394 0.28 95.71 15.24
C ASN A 394 -0.34 94.78 16.28
N SER A 395 -1.06 95.28 17.31
CA SER A 395 -1.77 94.40 18.25
C SER A 395 -3.00 93.75 17.61
N GLU A 396 -3.78 94.51 16.82
CA GLU A 396 -4.90 93.97 16.04
C GLU A 396 -4.44 93.00 14.94
N ASN A 397 -3.31 93.29 14.28
CA ASN A 397 -2.70 92.36 13.31
C ASN A 397 -2.12 91.12 14.00
N LYS A 398 -1.60 91.22 15.23
CA LYS A 398 -1.12 90.08 16.02
C LYS A 398 -2.28 89.15 16.39
N GLU A 399 -3.37 89.66 16.98
CA GLU A 399 -4.55 88.85 17.30
C GLU A 399 -5.16 88.21 16.05
N LYS A 400 -5.20 88.92 14.92
CA LYS A 400 -5.71 88.39 13.65
C LYS A 400 -4.80 87.31 13.07
N ASN A 401 -3.49 87.47 13.15
CA ASN A 401 -2.52 86.46 12.71
C ASN A 401 -2.51 85.24 13.64
N GLU A 402 -2.66 85.41 14.95
CA GLU A 402 -2.80 84.32 15.91
C GLU A 402 -4.11 83.54 15.70
N ALA A 403 -5.23 84.23 15.45
CA ALA A 403 -6.50 83.60 15.10
C ALA A 403 -6.39 82.80 13.79
N LYS A 404 -5.76 83.39 12.75
CA LYS A 404 -5.50 82.72 11.47
C LYS A 404 -4.55 81.52 11.63
N LEU A 405 -3.52 81.63 12.48
CA LEU A 405 -2.61 80.53 12.79
C LEU A 405 -3.33 79.39 13.50
N ASN A 406 -4.22 79.69 14.44
CA ASN A 406 -5.03 78.69 15.12
C ASN A 406 -6.01 78.00 14.17
N GLU A 407 -6.60 78.75 13.23
CA GLU A 407 -7.44 78.22 12.15
C GLU A 407 -6.64 77.29 11.20
N LEU A 408 -5.45 77.73 10.77
CA LEU A 408 -4.52 76.94 9.96
C LEU A 408 -4.08 75.66 10.68
N LYS A 409 -3.76 75.74 11.97
CA LYS A 409 -3.43 74.58 12.81
C LYS A 409 -4.59 73.59 12.89
N ALA A 410 -5.83 74.08 13.07
CA ALA A 410 -7.02 73.22 13.08
C ALA A 410 -7.26 72.53 11.72
N GLN A 411 -7.06 73.26 10.60
CA GLN A 411 -7.14 72.70 9.25
C GLN A 411 -6.05 71.66 8.99
N ILE A 412 -4.81 71.91 9.43
CA ILE A 412 -3.69 70.96 9.37
C ILE A 412 -4.06 69.67 10.12
N THR A 413 -4.55 69.77 11.35
CA THR A 413 -4.96 68.59 12.13
C THR A 413 -6.08 67.79 11.44
N GLN A 414 -7.08 68.45 10.85
CA GLN A 414 -8.11 67.76 10.08
C GLN A 414 -7.56 67.05 8.83
N LEU A 415 -6.62 67.68 8.12
CA LEU A 415 -5.96 67.08 6.96
C LEU A 415 -5.08 65.88 7.37
N GLU A 416 -4.36 65.98 8.49
CA GLU A 416 -3.58 64.88 9.06
C GLU A 416 -4.46 63.68 9.44
N GLU A 417 -5.61 63.91 10.08
CA GLU A 417 -6.61 62.87 10.37
C GLU A 417 -7.16 62.23 9.09
N LYS A 418 -7.49 63.03 8.08
CA LYS A 418 -7.98 62.54 6.78
C LYS A 418 -6.93 61.71 6.05
N ILE A 419 -5.67 62.17 6.03
CA ILE A 419 -4.55 61.43 5.43
C ILE A 419 -4.34 60.10 6.14
N LEU A 420 -4.44 60.07 7.48
CA LEU A 420 -4.36 58.84 8.26
C LEU A 420 -5.49 57.86 7.86
N GLU A 421 -6.73 58.35 7.76
CA GLU A 421 -7.87 57.52 7.33
C GLU A 421 -7.68 56.97 5.90
N LEU A 422 -7.28 57.82 4.95
CA LEU A 422 -7.00 57.40 3.57
C LEU A 422 -5.89 56.36 3.49
N ASN A 423 -4.78 56.56 4.21
CA ASN A 423 -3.71 55.57 4.29
C ASN A 423 -4.22 54.24 4.84
N THR A 424 -5.04 54.23 5.89
CA THR A 424 -5.60 52.97 6.43
C THR A 424 -6.50 52.24 5.44
N LYS A 425 -7.32 52.96 4.65
CA LYS A 425 -8.16 52.38 3.60
C LYS A 425 -7.33 51.83 2.44
N ILE A 426 -6.33 52.58 1.99
CA ILE A 426 -5.40 52.17 0.92
C ILE A 426 -4.61 50.93 1.36
N ASP A 427 -4.07 50.92 2.58
CA ASP A 427 -3.36 49.75 3.13
C ASP A 427 -4.27 48.52 3.22
N HIS A 428 -5.54 48.70 3.57
CA HIS A 428 -6.50 47.60 3.59
C HIS A 428 -6.74 47.03 2.18
N LEU A 429 -6.99 47.89 1.20
CA LEU A 429 -7.22 47.46 -0.19
C LEU A 429 -5.96 46.85 -0.82
N ASN A 430 -4.78 47.40 -0.54
CA ASN A 430 -3.50 46.80 -0.97
C ASN A 430 -3.32 45.39 -0.40
N LYS A 431 -3.63 45.18 0.90
CA LYS A 431 -3.61 43.84 1.50
C LYS A 431 -4.58 42.87 0.82
N LEU A 432 -5.77 43.32 0.44
CA LEU A 432 -6.74 42.48 -0.28
C LEU A 432 -6.25 42.16 -1.70
N ASN A 433 -5.58 43.09 -2.37
CA ASN A 433 -4.97 42.84 -3.67
C ASN A 433 -3.82 41.81 -3.58
N ASP A 434 -2.98 41.91 -2.54
CA ASP A 434 -1.95 40.92 -2.22
C ASP A 434 -2.56 39.54 -1.93
N ASP A 435 -3.70 39.50 -1.22
CA ASP A 435 -4.45 38.26 -0.95
C ASP A 435 -4.94 37.61 -2.26
N PHE A 436 -5.38 38.37 -3.27
CA PHE A 436 -5.75 37.82 -4.59
C PHE A 436 -4.55 37.17 -5.31
N ILE A 437 -3.38 37.82 -5.32
CA ILE A 437 -2.16 37.29 -5.93
C ILE A 437 -1.71 36.03 -5.20
N ARG A 438 -1.73 36.07 -3.86
CA ARG A 438 -1.39 34.94 -2.99
C ARG A 438 -2.32 33.76 -3.22
N ARG A 439 -3.63 34.02 -3.29
CA ARG A 439 -4.67 33.02 -3.60
C ARG A 439 -4.37 32.29 -4.91
N GLN A 440 -4.04 33.00 -5.97
CA GLN A 440 -3.76 32.39 -7.28
C GLN A 440 -2.55 31.44 -7.22
N LYS A 441 -1.47 31.83 -6.53
CA LYS A 441 -0.30 30.97 -6.33
C LYS A 441 -0.63 29.72 -5.51
N LEU A 442 -1.40 29.90 -4.43
CA LEU A 442 -1.81 28.81 -3.55
C LEU A 442 -2.72 27.81 -4.27
N ILE A 443 -3.63 28.26 -5.15
CA ILE A 443 -4.46 27.38 -5.97
C ILE A 443 -3.58 26.52 -6.89
N GLY A 444 -2.65 27.13 -7.63
CA GLY A 444 -1.77 26.36 -8.53
C GLY A 444 -0.96 25.29 -7.79
N ARG A 445 -0.41 25.62 -6.61
CA ARG A 445 0.29 24.65 -5.77
C ARG A 445 -0.65 23.59 -5.18
N SER A 446 -1.85 23.98 -4.77
CA SER A 446 -2.89 23.06 -4.28
C SER A 446 -3.28 22.04 -5.35
N GLU A 447 -3.47 22.47 -6.59
CA GLU A 447 -3.82 21.60 -7.71
C GLU A 447 -2.69 20.62 -8.05
N GLU A 448 -1.43 21.07 -8.02
CA GLU A 448 -0.25 20.21 -8.20
C GLU A 448 -0.20 19.11 -7.12
N LEU A 449 -0.36 19.50 -5.85
CA LEU A 449 -0.34 18.58 -4.71
C LEU A 449 -1.55 17.63 -4.71
N ASP A 450 -2.74 18.14 -5.03
CA ASP A 450 -3.95 17.32 -5.13
C ASP A 450 -3.85 16.31 -6.27
N SER A 451 -3.29 16.71 -7.42
CA SER A 451 -3.01 15.79 -8.53
C SER A 451 -2.04 14.68 -8.12
N PHE A 452 -0.94 15.02 -7.43
CA PHE A 452 0.03 14.04 -6.95
C PHE A 452 -0.56 13.07 -5.91
N LEU A 453 -1.29 13.58 -4.92
CA LEU A 453 -1.81 12.79 -3.80
C LEU A 453 -3.10 12.03 -4.17
N ASN A 454 -3.95 12.66 -4.98
CA ASN A 454 -5.36 12.29 -5.14
C ASN A 454 -5.77 12.07 -6.59
N GLY A 455 -4.88 12.32 -7.56
CA GLY A 455 -5.19 12.20 -8.98
C GLY A 455 -5.76 10.83 -9.38
N SER A 456 -5.24 9.75 -8.81
CA SER A 456 -5.78 8.40 -9.03
C SER A 456 -7.20 8.22 -8.48
N PHE A 457 -7.59 8.95 -7.44
CA PHE A 457 -8.89 8.84 -6.76
C PHE A 457 -9.99 9.69 -7.41
N ASN A 458 -9.62 10.63 -8.28
CA ASN A 458 -10.55 11.52 -8.99
C ASN A 458 -11.06 10.89 -10.31
N GLN A 459 -10.64 9.66 -10.63
CA GLN A 459 -11.00 8.95 -11.86
C GLN A 459 -12.28 8.12 -11.69
N SER A 460 -12.72 7.44 -12.76
CA SER A 460 -13.81 6.47 -12.67
C SER A 460 -13.45 5.33 -11.70
N ASN A 461 -14.45 4.67 -11.11
CA ASN A 461 -14.19 3.51 -10.23
C ASN A 461 -13.35 2.43 -10.93
N GLU A 462 -13.55 2.22 -12.23
CA GLU A 462 -12.75 1.28 -13.01
C GLU A 462 -11.26 1.66 -13.05
N GLU A 463 -10.94 2.92 -13.31
CA GLU A 463 -9.55 3.40 -13.36
C GLU A 463 -8.92 3.46 -11.96
N ILE A 464 -9.66 3.88 -10.93
CA ILE A 464 -9.24 3.83 -9.53
C ILE A 464 -8.78 2.41 -9.19
N GLN A 465 -9.60 1.41 -9.50
CA GLN A 465 -9.32 0.03 -9.12
C GLN A 465 -8.10 -0.54 -9.85
N LYS A 466 -7.83 -0.07 -11.09
CA LYS A 466 -6.63 -0.45 -11.86
C LYS A 466 -5.38 0.32 -11.45
N SER A 467 -5.52 1.45 -10.77
CA SER A 467 -4.41 2.30 -10.33
C SER A 467 -3.52 1.62 -9.27
N MET A 468 -2.29 2.11 -9.14
CA MET A 468 -1.33 1.70 -8.11
C MET A 468 -0.73 2.94 -7.42
N PRO A 469 -1.50 3.62 -6.53
CA PRO A 469 -1.11 4.90 -5.97
C PRO A 469 0.30 4.87 -5.35
N PHE A 470 1.12 5.86 -5.69
CA PHE A 470 2.54 6.01 -5.32
C PHE A 470 3.51 4.93 -5.81
N MET A 471 3.03 3.86 -6.47
CA MET A 471 3.87 2.73 -6.87
C MET A 471 4.19 2.70 -8.36
N MET A 472 3.23 3.09 -9.19
CA MET A 472 3.39 3.19 -10.64
C MET A 472 2.84 4.51 -11.15
N GLU A 473 3.53 5.12 -12.10
CA GLU A 473 3.13 6.38 -12.75
C GLU A 473 3.01 6.19 -14.27
N ARG A 474 2.02 6.85 -14.88
CA ARG A 474 1.85 6.86 -16.34
C ARG A 474 2.64 8.01 -16.94
N TYR A 475 3.46 7.71 -17.95
CA TYR A 475 4.20 8.71 -18.72
C TYR A 475 3.56 8.94 -20.10
N ILE A 476 4.19 9.77 -20.94
CA ILE A 476 3.73 10.16 -22.29
C ILE A 476 3.52 8.94 -23.20
N ASP A 477 4.22 7.83 -22.95
CA ASP A 477 4.09 6.57 -23.69
C ASP A 477 2.89 5.72 -23.26
N GLU A 478 2.04 6.24 -22.38
CA GLU A 478 0.85 5.60 -21.78
C GLU A 478 1.14 4.31 -20.99
N LYS A 479 2.42 3.96 -20.80
CA LYS A 479 2.86 2.81 -20.03
C LYS A 479 3.05 3.19 -18.57
N PHE A 480 2.90 2.20 -17.70
CA PHE A 480 3.20 2.32 -16.28
C PHE A 480 4.69 2.11 -16.04
N HIS A 481 5.31 3.05 -15.34
CA HIS A 481 6.70 3.00 -14.91
C HIS A 481 6.78 2.96 -13.39
N LYS A 482 7.75 2.21 -12.85
CA LYS A 482 7.98 2.06 -11.41
C LYS A 482 8.43 3.39 -10.80
N THR A 483 7.79 3.83 -9.73
CA THR A 483 8.22 5.04 -9.00
C THR A 483 9.54 4.80 -8.25
N LYS A 484 10.20 5.89 -7.82
CA LYS A 484 11.35 5.81 -6.92
C LYS A 484 11.00 5.05 -5.63
N LEU A 485 9.82 5.32 -5.08
CA LEU A 485 9.33 4.65 -3.86
C LEU A 485 9.19 3.15 -4.07
N PHE A 486 8.57 2.70 -5.17
CA PHE A 486 8.41 1.26 -5.41
C PHE A 486 9.75 0.54 -5.57
N ASN A 487 10.70 1.14 -6.29
CA ASN A 487 12.05 0.59 -6.42
C ASN A 487 12.78 0.53 -5.06
N ALA A 488 12.66 1.57 -4.22
CA ALA A 488 13.24 1.57 -2.87
C ALA A 488 12.62 0.50 -1.96
N ARG A 489 11.29 0.28 -2.05
CA ARG A 489 10.58 -0.78 -1.31
C ARG A 489 11.08 -2.18 -1.70
N ILE A 490 11.32 -2.43 -3.00
CA ILE A 490 11.89 -3.70 -3.50
C ILE A 490 13.33 -3.86 -3.02
N LYS A 491 14.16 -2.80 -3.12
CA LYS A 491 15.54 -2.80 -2.62
C LYS A 491 15.60 -3.12 -1.13
N LEU A 492 14.71 -2.56 -0.31
CA LEU A 492 14.63 -2.87 1.11
C LEU A 492 14.31 -4.35 1.37
N PHE A 493 13.41 -4.97 0.59
CA PHE A 493 13.16 -6.41 0.69
C PHE A 493 14.40 -7.24 0.33
N LYS A 494 15.13 -6.87 -0.72
CA LYS A 494 16.39 -7.54 -1.11
C LYS A 494 17.43 -7.46 0.01
N GLU A 495 17.66 -6.26 0.56
CA GLU A 495 18.62 -6.10 1.66
C GLU A 495 18.15 -6.79 2.94
N ALA A 496 16.83 -6.93 3.16
CA ALA A 496 16.31 -7.76 4.23
C ALA A 496 16.73 -9.23 4.05
N LEU A 497 16.61 -9.79 2.84
CA LEU A 497 17.07 -11.15 2.54
C LEU A 497 18.59 -11.31 2.71
N ASN A 498 19.37 -10.33 2.24
CA ASN A 498 20.82 -10.32 2.41
C ASN A 498 21.21 -10.31 3.89
N LEU A 499 20.56 -9.48 4.71
CA LEU A 499 20.80 -9.45 6.16
C LEU A 499 20.47 -10.79 6.84
N HIS A 500 19.42 -11.49 6.39
CA HIS A 500 19.11 -12.84 6.88
C HIS A 500 20.20 -13.84 6.50
N LYS A 501 20.65 -13.83 5.23
CA LYS A 501 21.72 -14.70 4.74
C LYS A 501 23.02 -14.45 5.51
N ALA A 502 23.43 -13.18 5.65
CA ALA A 502 24.60 -12.76 6.43
C ALA A 502 24.49 -13.19 7.90
N THR A 503 23.31 -13.05 8.51
CA THR A 503 23.05 -13.52 9.88
C THR A 503 23.28 -15.03 10.01
N ILE A 504 22.80 -15.82 9.05
CA ILE A 504 22.95 -17.28 9.05
C ILE A 504 24.42 -17.68 8.96
N PHE A 505 25.23 -16.98 8.15
CA PHE A 505 26.67 -17.19 8.07
C PHE A 505 27.40 -16.75 9.34
N ALA A 506 27.06 -15.59 9.90
CA ALA A 506 27.62 -15.10 11.15
C ALA A 506 27.34 -16.05 12.33
N CYS A 507 26.19 -16.74 12.30
CA CYS A 507 25.77 -17.71 13.31
C CYS A 507 25.95 -19.18 12.86
N LYS A 508 26.88 -19.46 11.94
CA LYS A 508 26.99 -20.77 11.26
C LYS A 508 27.05 -21.97 12.20
N GLU A 509 27.74 -21.88 13.34
CA GLU A 509 27.84 -23.02 14.28
C GLU A 509 26.51 -23.33 14.96
N ALA A 510 25.75 -22.29 15.34
CA ALA A 510 24.41 -22.44 15.89
C ALA A 510 23.44 -23.02 14.86
N VAL A 511 23.43 -22.45 13.65
CA VAL A 511 22.55 -22.91 12.56
C VAL A 511 22.88 -24.34 12.15
N ARG A 512 24.16 -24.70 12.00
CA ARG A 512 24.58 -26.07 11.64
C ARG A 512 24.19 -27.08 12.71
N THR A 513 24.27 -26.73 13.98
CA THR A 513 23.84 -27.59 15.08
C THR A 513 22.32 -27.82 15.01
N ASN A 514 21.55 -26.76 14.82
CA ASN A 514 20.09 -26.85 14.66
C ASN A 514 19.68 -27.65 13.42
N LEU A 515 20.40 -27.49 12.30
CA LEU A 515 20.16 -28.27 11.07
C LEU A 515 20.38 -29.77 11.28
N ARG A 516 21.41 -30.17 12.05
CA ARG A 516 21.63 -31.58 12.41
C ARG A 516 20.49 -32.11 13.28
N ALA A 517 20.06 -31.34 14.28
CA ALA A 517 18.93 -31.71 15.12
C ALA A 517 17.64 -31.84 14.30
N LEU A 518 17.39 -30.91 13.37
CA LEU A 518 16.25 -30.92 12.46
C LEU A 518 16.26 -32.16 11.55
N SER A 519 17.43 -32.55 11.01
CA SER A 519 17.58 -33.80 10.24
C SER A 519 17.19 -35.03 11.03
N VAL A 520 17.50 -35.08 12.34
CA VAL A 520 17.05 -36.18 13.21
C VAL A 520 15.54 -36.13 13.41
N ILE A 521 14.98 -34.96 13.76
CA ILE A 521 13.53 -34.77 13.98
C ILE A 521 12.71 -35.18 12.76
N PHE A 522 13.18 -34.84 11.55
CA PHE A 522 12.45 -35.09 10.31
C PHE A 522 12.58 -36.53 9.80
N ASN A 523 13.69 -37.22 10.09
CA ASN A 523 13.90 -38.60 9.68
C ASN A 523 13.34 -39.64 10.66
N ASP A 524 13.59 -39.46 11.96
CA ASP A 524 13.17 -40.41 13.00
C ASP A 524 12.94 -39.69 14.34
N GLU A 525 11.67 -39.51 14.67
CA GLU A 525 11.28 -38.85 15.91
C GLU A 525 11.69 -39.63 17.17
N LYS A 526 11.66 -40.96 17.14
CA LYS A 526 12.10 -41.77 18.28
C LYS A 526 13.60 -41.60 18.53
N MET A 527 14.36 -41.41 17.44
CA MET A 527 15.78 -41.09 17.54
C MET A 527 16.00 -39.69 18.11
N ALA A 528 15.13 -38.72 17.81
CA ALA A 528 15.20 -37.39 18.43
C ALA A 528 15.01 -37.47 19.95
N GLU A 529 14.02 -38.23 20.41
CA GLU A 529 13.77 -38.47 21.84
C GLU A 529 14.95 -39.20 22.51
N LYS A 530 15.51 -40.23 21.85
CA LYS A 530 16.70 -40.95 22.33
C LYS A 530 17.93 -40.04 22.42
N ASN A 531 18.02 -39.02 21.57
CA ASN A 531 19.07 -38.00 21.61
C ASN A 531 18.81 -36.91 22.67
N GLY A 532 17.78 -37.08 23.52
CA GLY A 532 17.46 -36.15 24.60
C GLY A 532 16.69 -34.90 24.16
N LEU A 533 16.12 -34.88 22.94
CA LEU A 533 15.31 -33.75 22.46
C LEU A 533 13.84 -33.92 22.87
N GLU A 534 13.44 -33.23 23.93
CA GLU A 534 12.06 -33.20 24.41
C GLU A 534 11.15 -32.38 23.46
N ALA A 535 9.84 -32.43 23.68
CA ALA A 535 8.85 -31.68 22.89
C ALA A 535 9.15 -30.18 22.84
N LYS A 536 9.54 -29.58 23.97
CA LYS A 536 9.92 -28.15 24.06
C LYS A 536 11.15 -27.82 23.19
N ASP A 537 12.09 -28.75 23.10
CA ASP A 537 13.34 -28.55 22.35
C ASP A 537 13.05 -28.62 20.85
N ARG A 538 12.25 -29.62 20.44
CA ARG A 538 11.78 -29.76 19.05
C ARG A 538 11.01 -28.52 18.58
N ARG A 539 10.15 -27.96 19.44
CA ARG A 539 9.42 -26.71 19.20
C ARG A 539 10.37 -25.54 18.90
N GLU A 540 11.38 -25.31 19.75
CA GLU A 540 12.33 -24.21 19.55
C GLU A 540 13.23 -24.41 18.31
N ILE A 541 13.62 -25.65 18.00
CA ILE A 541 14.34 -25.99 16.77
C ILE A 541 13.50 -25.69 15.53
N ILE A 542 12.20 -26.05 15.54
CA ILE A 542 11.27 -25.76 14.44
C ILE A 542 11.06 -24.25 14.28
N LYS A 543 10.98 -23.47 15.37
CA LYS A 543 10.94 -21.99 15.28
C LYS A 543 12.20 -21.43 14.62
N GLY A 544 13.37 -21.94 15.02
CA GLY A 544 14.66 -21.55 14.42
C GLY A 544 14.76 -21.80 12.91
N LEU A 545 14.03 -22.78 12.38
CA LEU A 545 13.96 -23.06 10.93
C LEU A 545 13.46 -21.84 10.14
N PHE A 546 12.52 -21.06 10.70
CA PHE A 546 11.94 -19.91 9.99
C PHE A 546 12.93 -18.77 9.77
N LEU A 547 14.05 -18.71 10.51
CA LEU A 547 15.14 -17.77 10.22
C LEU A 547 15.78 -18.09 8.86
N LEU A 548 15.96 -19.38 8.56
CA LEU A 548 16.52 -19.86 7.30
C LEU A 548 15.52 -19.78 6.16
N THR A 549 14.30 -20.28 6.38
CA THR A 549 13.24 -20.33 5.37
C THR A 549 12.03 -19.57 5.92
N PRO A 550 11.84 -18.30 5.52
CA PRO A 550 10.78 -17.46 6.09
C PRO A 550 9.38 -18.07 5.99
N VAL A 551 9.11 -18.86 4.95
CA VAL A 551 7.81 -19.45 4.68
C VAL A 551 7.90 -20.98 4.61
N VAL A 552 7.00 -21.67 5.30
CA VAL A 552 6.81 -23.12 5.14
C VAL A 552 5.41 -23.37 4.60
N SER A 553 5.26 -24.29 3.65
CA SER A 553 3.94 -24.73 3.20
C SER A 553 3.59 -26.13 3.68
N SER A 554 2.31 -26.36 3.94
CA SER A 554 1.78 -27.68 4.32
C SER A 554 0.30 -27.77 4.04
N THR A 555 -0.21 -28.93 3.64
CA THR A 555 -1.67 -29.14 3.65
C THR A 555 -2.19 -29.31 5.05
N PHE A 556 -3.46 -28.95 5.27
CA PHE A 556 -4.11 -29.15 6.57
C PHE A 556 -4.02 -30.60 7.08
N ALA A 557 -4.17 -31.57 6.19
CA ALA A 557 -4.08 -32.99 6.52
C ALA A 557 -2.67 -33.41 6.99
N SER A 558 -1.62 -32.74 6.52
CA SER A 558 -0.22 -33.04 6.89
C SER A 558 0.36 -32.06 7.92
N PHE A 559 -0.40 -31.04 8.32
CA PHE A 559 0.07 -29.93 9.16
C PHE A 559 0.66 -30.43 10.48
N ASN A 560 -0.05 -31.37 11.13
CA ASN A 560 0.36 -31.93 12.42
C ASN A 560 1.71 -32.67 12.35
N ASN A 561 2.09 -33.23 11.18
CA ASN A 561 3.33 -34.00 11.03
C ASN A 561 4.61 -33.16 11.12
N THR A 562 4.49 -31.84 10.98
CA THR A 562 5.59 -30.89 11.15
C THR A 562 5.38 -30.03 12.39
N PHE A 563 4.15 -29.59 12.67
CA PHE A 563 3.87 -28.53 13.64
C PHE A 563 3.21 -29.00 14.93
N LYS A 564 3.16 -30.30 15.21
CA LYS A 564 2.47 -30.83 16.41
C LYS A 564 2.96 -30.25 17.74
N GLU A 565 4.25 -29.93 17.85
CA GLU A 565 4.88 -29.40 19.07
C GLU A 565 4.72 -27.88 19.23
N LEU A 566 4.23 -27.19 18.18
CA LEU A 566 3.93 -25.77 18.28
C LEU A 566 2.64 -25.57 19.09
N LEU A 567 2.70 -24.64 20.04
CA LEU A 567 1.61 -24.23 20.92
C LEU A 567 0.81 -23.08 20.30
N ASN A 568 -0.20 -22.63 21.03
CA ASN A 568 -1.05 -21.53 20.58
C ASN A 568 -0.23 -20.24 20.37
N GLY A 569 -0.39 -19.63 19.19
CA GLY A 569 0.30 -18.38 18.83
C GLY A 569 1.77 -18.50 18.41
N ASP A 570 2.34 -19.71 18.33
CA ASP A 570 3.74 -19.89 17.94
C ASP A 570 4.04 -19.58 16.47
N ILE A 571 3.05 -19.73 15.59
CA ILE A 571 3.15 -19.32 14.20
C ILE A 571 2.71 -17.86 14.14
N GLY A 572 3.63 -16.94 13.84
CA GLY A 572 3.30 -15.52 13.70
C GLY A 572 2.14 -15.27 12.74
N LEU A 573 2.18 -15.90 11.56
CA LEU A 573 1.21 -15.69 10.49
C LEU A 573 0.87 -16.98 9.74
N LEU A 574 -0.41 -17.36 9.75
CA LEU A 574 -0.96 -18.40 8.88
C LEU A 574 -1.58 -17.76 7.64
N LEU A 575 -1.22 -18.24 6.47
CA LEU A 575 -1.79 -17.84 5.20
C LEU A 575 -2.59 -19.03 4.67
N ILE A 576 -3.91 -18.89 4.60
CA ILE A 576 -4.77 -19.93 4.04
C ILE A 576 -5.11 -19.54 2.61
N ASP A 577 -4.70 -20.35 1.64
CA ASP A 577 -5.06 -20.16 0.24
C ASP A 577 -6.15 -21.16 -0.18
N GLU A 578 -7.00 -20.75 -1.12
CA GLU A 578 -8.19 -21.48 -1.55
C GLU A 578 -9.14 -21.81 -0.38
N ALA A 579 -9.29 -20.87 0.56
CA ALA A 579 -10.09 -21.06 1.78
C ALA A 579 -11.58 -21.32 1.54
N GLY A 580 -12.10 -21.00 0.35
CA GLY A 580 -13.46 -21.33 -0.07
C GLY A 580 -13.71 -22.84 -0.12
N GLN A 581 -12.67 -23.63 -0.39
CA GLN A 581 -12.72 -25.09 -0.42
C GLN A 581 -12.38 -25.73 0.95
N ALA A 582 -11.90 -24.92 1.91
CA ALA A 582 -11.47 -25.44 3.19
C ALA A 582 -12.67 -25.57 4.14
N ASN A 583 -12.88 -26.76 4.67
CA ASN A 583 -13.82 -26.96 5.78
C ASN A 583 -13.22 -26.44 7.10
N LEU A 584 -14.07 -26.17 8.09
CA LEU A 584 -13.65 -25.57 9.37
C LEU A 584 -12.75 -26.51 10.18
N THR A 585 -13.04 -27.81 10.16
CA THR A 585 -12.33 -28.81 10.95
C THR A 585 -10.88 -29.01 10.49
N ASN A 586 -10.61 -28.88 9.19
CA ASN A 586 -9.27 -29.03 8.62
C ASN A 586 -8.36 -27.86 9.07
N ALA A 587 -8.90 -26.64 9.11
CA ALA A 587 -8.11 -25.46 9.44
C ALA A 587 -7.89 -25.26 10.94
N LEU A 588 -8.73 -25.84 11.80
CA LEU A 588 -8.73 -25.59 13.25
C LEU A 588 -7.35 -25.76 13.91
N GLY A 589 -6.66 -26.87 13.62
CA GLY A 589 -5.34 -27.14 14.21
C GLY A 589 -4.26 -26.16 13.75
N ALA A 590 -4.37 -25.60 12.56
CA ALA A 590 -3.45 -24.56 12.08
C ALA A 590 -3.80 -23.22 12.72
N LEU A 591 -5.09 -22.84 12.71
CA LEU A 591 -5.58 -21.60 13.31
C LEU A 591 -5.21 -21.46 14.79
N LEU A 592 -5.36 -22.52 15.59
CA LEU A 592 -5.03 -22.50 17.02
C LEU A 592 -3.55 -22.21 17.29
N ARG A 593 -2.65 -22.71 16.44
CA ARG A 593 -1.19 -22.55 16.58
C ARG A 593 -0.69 -21.21 16.04
N SER A 594 -1.56 -20.41 15.45
CA SER A 594 -1.21 -19.16 14.81
C SER A 594 -1.71 -17.96 15.57
N ASN A 595 -0.88 -16.92 15.66
CA ASN A 595 -1.28 -15.66 16.27
C ASN A 595 -2.29 -14.94 15.37
N MET A 596 -1.96 -14.83 14.08
CA MET A 596 -2.82 -14.23 13.07
C MET A 596 -3.02 -15.17 11.88
N ALA A 597 -4.19 -15.13 11.25
CA ALA A 597 -4.48 -15.82 10.01
C ALA A 597 -5.01 -14.87 8.93
N VAL A 598 -4.41 -14.92 7.74
CA VAL A 598 -4.95 -14.29 6.52
C VAL A 598 -5.63 -15.38 5.71
N VAL A 599 -6.93 -15.23 5.50
CA VAL A 599 -7.78 -16.20 4.83
C VAL A 599 -8.08 -15.66 3.43
N VAL A 600 -7.55 -16.34 2.41
CA VAL A 600 -7.69 -15.94 1.02
C VAL A 600 -8.41 -17.04 0.24
N GLY A 601 -9.45 -16.65 -0.48
CA GLY A 601 -10.28 -17.61 -1.19
C GLY A 601 -11.48 -16.94 -1.83
N ASP A 602 -12.38 -17.77 -2.30
CA ASP A 602 -13.58 -17.33 -2.99
C ASP A 602 -14.73 -18.29 -2.66
N PRO A 603 -15.76 -17.84 -1.92
CA PRO A 603 -16.91 -18.67 -1.56
C PRO A 603 -17.82 -18.97 -2.76
N LEU A 604 -17.66 -18.29 -3.89
CA LEU A 604 -18.45 -18.46 -5.12
C LEU A 604 -17.78 -19.40 -6.15
N GLN A 605 -16.59 -19.94 -5.81
CA GLN A 605 -15.98 -21.08 -6.51
C GLN A 605 -16.44 -22.41 -5.87
N LEU A 606 -15.67 -23.49 -5.96
CA LEU A 606 -16.09 -24.77 -5.40
C LEU A 606 -16.18 -24.75 -3.87
N GLU A 607 -17.28 -25.31 -3.36
CA GLU A 607 -17.51 -25.52 -1.93
C GLU A 607 -16.66 -26.69 -1.38
N PRO A 608 -16.45 -26.75 -0.05
CA PRO A 608 -15.74 -27.86 0.57
C PRO A 608 -16.46 -29.19 0.35
N VAL A 609 -15.72 -30.22 -0.03
CA VAL A 609 -16.27 -31.58 -0.10
C VAL A 609 -16.36 -32.16 1.30
N VAL A 610 -17.59 -32.29 1.82
CA VAL A 610 -17.86 -32.90 3.12
C VAL A 610 -18.35 -34.33 2.94
N THR A 611 -17.60 -35.28 3.49
CA THR A 611 -17.93 -36.72 3.44
C THR A 611 -18.88 -37.15 4.55
N LEU A 612 -19.17 -36.26 5.51
CA LEU A 612 -20.04 -36.54 6.65
C LEU A 612 -21.50 -36.64 6.20
N PRO A 613 -22.24 -37.72 6.56
CA PRO A 613 -23.66 -37.83 6.25
C PRO A 613 -24.47 -36.66 6.85
N PRO A 614 -25.47 -36.10 6.14
CA PRO A 614 -26.22 -34.95 6.63
C PRO A 614 -26.92 -35.15 7.98
N ALA A 615 -27.44 -36.35 8.23
CA ALA A 615 -28.04 -36.68 9.52
C ALA A 615 -27.04 -36.57 10.68
N LEU A 616 -25.80 -37.04 10.48
CA LEU A 616 -24.75 -36.99 11.49
C LEU A 616 -24.24 -35.56 11.70
N ASN A 617 -24.04 -34.79 10.63
CA ASN A 617 -23.70 -33.37 10.73
C ASN A 617 -24.74 -32.59 11.56
N ASN A 618 -26.02 -32.80 11.28
CA ASN A 618 -27.11 -32.15 12.02
C ASN A 618 -27.20 -32.61 13.48
N ALA A 619 -26.86 -33.87 13.77
CA ALA A 619 -26.79 -34.38 15.13
C ALA A 619 -25.64 -33.72 15.92
N ILE A 620 -24.46 -33.57 15.31
CA ILE A 620 -23.30 -32.88 15.92
C ILE A 620 -23.62 -31.42 16.19
N LEU A 621 -24.22 -30.70 15.23
CA LEU A 621 -24.62 -29.30 15.44
C LEU A 621 -25.55 -29.13 16.65
N ARG A 622 -26.56 -29.99 16.78
CA ARG A 622 -27.48 -29.98 17.93
C ARG A 622 -26.78 -30.36 19.23
N TYR A 623 -25.92 -31.37 19.21
CA TYR A 623 -25.18 -31.82 20.39
C TYR A 623 -24.26 -30.73 20.93
N CYS A 624 -23.60 -29.98 20.03
CA CYS A 624 -22.70 -28.88 20.40
C CYS A 624 -23.40 -27.55 20.68
N ASP A 625 -24.74 -27.48 20.57
CA ASP A 625 -25.51 -26.21 20.58
C ASP A 625 -24.92 -25.16 19.62
N ALA A 626 -24.46 -25.62 18.46
CA ALA A 626 -23.79 -24.78 17.47
C ALA A 626 -24.82 -24.13 16.53
N LYS A 627 -24.62 -22.85 16.21
CA LYS A 627 -25.43 -22.12 15.23
C LYS A 627 -25.31 -22.77 13.84
N ASP A 628 -26.38 -22.70 13.01
CA ASP A 628 -26.39 -23.26 11.63
C ASP A 628 -25.28 -22.67 10.74
N GLU A 629 -24.75 -21.52 11.11
CA GLU A 629 -23.61 -20.92 10.41
C GLU A 629 -22.26 -21.66 10.61
N PHE A 630 -22.19 -22.64 11.51
CA PHE A 630 -21.09 -23.60 11.65
C PHE A 630 -21.39 -24.96 11.01
N ASN A 631 -22.52 -25.06 10.29
CA ASN A 631 -22.89 -26.26 9.55
C ASN A 631 -21.84 -26.59 8.49
N LEU A 632 -21.17 -27.73 8.63
CA LEU A 632 -20.06 -28.10 7.76
C LEU A 632 -20.48 -28.24 6.30
N LEU A 633 -21.74 -28.61 6.04
CA LEU A 633 -22.29 -28.76 4.69
C LEU A 633 -22.60 -27.43 4.00
N LYS A 634 -22.58 -26.31 4.74
CA LYS A 634 -22.98 -24.98 4.25
C LYS A 634 -21.93 -23.89 4.51
N SER A 635 -20.77 -24.25 5.04
CA SER A 635 -19.77 -23.29 5.49
C SER A 635 -18.38 -23.71 5.05
N SER A 636 -17.57 -22.70 4.72
CA SER A 636 -16.13 -22.81 4.51
C SER A 636 -15.39 -21.91 5.50
N VAL A 637 -14.07 -22.07 5.58
CA VAL A 637 -13.21 -21.16 6.34
C VAL A 637 -13.35 -19.73 5.81
N GLN A 638 -13.44 -19.56 4.49
CA GLN A 638 -13.65 -18.25 3.84
C GLN A 638 -14.95 -17.58 4.32
N LEU A 639 -16.09 -18.27 4.26
CA LEU A 639 -17.39 -17.70 4.68
C LEU A 639 -17.38 -17.25 6.15
N ARG A 640 -16.68 -17.98 7.03
CA ARG A 640 -16.53 -17.59 8.44
C ARG A 640 -15.60 -16.39 8.61
N ALA A 641 -14.49 -16.36 7.86
CA ALA A 641 -13.55 -15.24 7.89
C ALA A 641 -14.18 -13.95 7.35
N ASP A 642 -14.95 -14.04 6.27
CA ASP A 642 -15.66 -12.90 5.68
C ASP A 642 -16.64 -12.29 6.69
N LYS A 643 -17.39 -13.11 7.41
CA LYS A 643 -18.37 -12.64 8.40
C LYS A 643 -17.78 -11.76 9.51
N VAL A 644 -16.54 -12.02 9.93
CA VAL A 644 -15.86 -11.28 11.00
C VAL A 644 -15.00 -10.12 10.47
N GLN A 645 -14.92 -9.97 9.16
CA GLN A 645 -14.19 -8.87 8.52
C GLN A 645 -15.09 -7.64 8.39
N ASN A 646 -14.61 -6.50 8.88
CA ASN A 646 -15.37 -5.25 8.87
C ASN A 646 -15.25 -4.50 7.54
N ILE A 647 -14.14 -4.66 6.82
CA ILE A 647 -13.92 -4.02 5.52
C ILE A 647 -14.34 -5.00 4.43
N GLY A 648 -15.33 -4.67 3.61
CA GLY A 648 -15.85 -5.61 2.64
C GLY A 648 -16.91 -5.02 1.74
N THR A 649 -17.70 -5.88 1.10
CA THR A 649 -18.88 -5.47 0.34
C THR A 649 -19.89 -6.62 0.25
N TYR A 650 -21.06 -6.34 -0.28
CA TYR A 650 -22.08 -7.33 -0.55
C TYR A 650 -22.07 -7.78 -2.01
N ILE A 651 -22.06 -9.09 -2.24
CA ILE A 651 -22.34 -9.70 -3.55
C ILE A 651 -23.77 -10.26 -3.51
N LYS A 652 -24.56 -9.99 -4.54
CA LYS A 652 -25.92 -10.54 -4.68
C LYS A 652 -25.87 -11.83 -5.49
N GLY A 653 -26.51 -12.89 -5.00
CA GLY A 653 -26.64 -14.18 -5.70
C GLY A 653 -27.85 -14.96 -5.18
N GLU A 654 -28.64 -15.55 -6.09
CA GLU A 654 -29.83 -16.38 -5.77
C GLU A 654 -30.83 -15.72 -4.79
N GLY A 655 -31.06 -14.40 -4.92
CA GLY A 655 -31.97 -13.67 -4.02
C GLY A 655 -31.47 -13.50 -2.59
N LYS A 656 -30.20 -13.86 -2.32
CA LYS A 656 -29.50 -13.60 -1.05
C LYS A 656 -28.30 -12.68 -1.27
N SER A 657 -27.93 -11.96 -0.23
CA SER A 657 -26.74 -11.11 -0.22
C SER A 657 -25.69 -11.73 0.67
N ILE A 658 -24.47 -11.90 0.15
CA ILE A 658 -23.34 -12.47 0.87
C ILE A 658 -22.32 -11.36 1.10
N TRP A 659 -21.93 -11.16 2.36
CA TRP A 659 -20.84 -10.27 2.71
C TRP A 659 -19.50 -10.94 2.40
N VAL A 660 -18.63 -10.24 1.67
CA VAL A 660 -17.28 -10.67 1.36
C VAL A 660 -16.26 -9.68 1.91
N GLY A 661 -15.21 -10.19 2.54
CA GLY A 661 -14.19 -9.35 3.18
C GLY A 661 -13.10 -8.92 2.20
N SER A 662 -12.71 -7.65 2.23
CA SER A 662 -11.60 -7.07 1.46
C SER A 662 -11.52 -7.57 0.00
N PRO A 663 -12.58 -7.36 -0.82
CA PRO A 663 -12.72 -8.00 -2.13
C PRO A 663 -11.67 -7.52 -3.13
N LEU A 664 -11.03 -8.46 -3.84
CA LEU A 664 -10.16 -8.21 -4.99
C LEU A 664 -10.99 -8.33 -6.27
N ILE A 665 -11.13 -7.24 -7.02
CA ILE A 665 -12.09 -7.18 -8.13
C ILE A 665 -11.45 -7.02 -9.51
N VAL A 666 -10.16 -6.70 -9.61
CA VAL A 666 -9.49 -6.53 -10.92
C VAL A 666 -8.97 -7.87 -11.44
N HIS A 667 -9.62 -8.40 -12.48
CA HIS A 667 -9.29 -9.66 -13.13
C HIS A 667 -8.26 -9.48 -14.25
N ARG A 668 -7.16 -10.23 -14.20
CA ARG A 668 -6.08 -10.14 -15.22
C ARG A 668 -5.81 -11.45 -15.96
N ARG A 669 -6.59 -12.50 -15.73
CA ARG A 669 -6.32 -13.84 -16.29
C ARG A 669 -7.01 -14.06 -17.63
N CYS A 670 -8.34 -14.06 -17.63
CA CYS A 670 -9.16 -14.55 -18.73
C CYS A 670 -9.49 -13.42 -19.72
N ALA A 671 -9.37 -13.70 -21.01
CA ALA A 671 -9.94 -12.89 -22.09
C ALA A 671 -11.48 -12.99 -22.13
N ASN A 672 -12.10 -12.17 -22.98
CA ASN A 672 -13.50 -12.33 -23.35
C ASN A 672 -13.69 -13.50 -24.34
N PRO A 673 -14.85 -14.17 -24.33
CA PRO A 673 -16.04 -13.90 -23.51
C PRO A 673 -16.02 -14.56 -22.12
N MET A 674 -15.00 -15.36 -21.75
CA MET A 674 -14.99 -16.08 -20.47
C MET A 674 -15.16 -15.15 -19.26
N PHE A 675 -14.43 -14.02 -19.25
CA PHE A 675 -14.55 -13.01 -18.20
C PHE A 675 -15.98 -12.48 -18.07
N LYS A 676 -16.57 -12.00 -19.17
CA LYS A 676 -17.94 -11.46 -19.18
C LYS A 676 -18.99 -12.47 -18.72
N ILE A 677 -18.86 -13.74 -19.11
CA ILE A 677 -19.80 -14.78 -18.67
C ILE A 677 -19.68 -15.02 -17.17
N SER A 678 -18.44 -15.17 -16.67
CA SER A 678 -18.18 -15.40 -15.25
C SER A 678 -18.66 -14.22 -14.39
N ASN A 679 -18.40 -12.98 -14.82
CA ASN A 679 -18.80 -11.77 -14.10
C ASN A 679 -20.32 -11.63 -13.98
N GLU A 680 -21.04 -11.82 -15.08
CA GLU A 680 -22.51 -11.71 -15.12
C GLU A 680 -23.19 -12.84 -14.34
N THR A 681 -22.69 -14.09 -14.47
CA THR A 681 -23.36 -15.26 -13.86
C THR A 681 -23.06 -15.43 -12.38
N THR A 682 -21.88 -14.99 -11.90
CA THR A 682 -21.37 -15.34 -10.57
C THR A 682 -21.12 -14.14 -9.67
N TYR A 683 -20.64 -13.01 -10.21
CA TYR A 683 -20.11 -11.91 -9.40
C TYR A 683 -20.93 -10.63 -9.48
N ASP A 684 -22.17 -10.67 -9.99
CA ASP A 684 -23.07 -9.50 -10.06
C ASP A 684 -22.42 -8.29 -10.75
N ASP A 685 -21.69 -8.57 -11.84
CA ASP A 685 -20.89 -7.61 -12.61
C ASP A 685 -19.86 -6.79 -11.79
N MET A 686 -19.48 -7.26 -10.60
CA MET A 686 -18.55 -6.57 -9.70
C MET A 686 -17.10 -6.57 -10.20
N MET A 687 -16.66 -7.58 -10.96
CA MET A 687 -15.27 -7.65 -11.42
C MET A 687 -14.98 -6.66 -12.54
N ILE A 688 -13.73 -6.21 -12.59
CA ILE A 688 -13.19 -5.25 -13.57
C ILE A 688 -12.11 -5.94 -14.40
N LEU A 689 -12.13 -5.79 -15.72
CA LEU A 689 -11.11 -6.38 -16.59
C LEU A 689 -9.82 -5.54 -16.60
N GLY A 690 -8.74 -6.08 -16.04
CA GLY A 690 -7.43 -5.44 -15.92
C GLY A 690 -6.40 -5.87 -16.97
N ARG A 691 -6.85 -6.45 -18.08
CA ARG A 691 -6.03 -6.84 -19.26
C ARG A 691 -6.78 -6.50 -20.54
N ASP A 692 -6.13 -6.63 -21.69
CA ASP A 692 -6.78 -6.56 -22.99
C ASP A 692 -7.91 -7.61 -23.08
N SER A 693 -9.04 -7.18 -23.67
CA SER A 693 -10.23 -8.01 -23.81
C SER A 693 -10.06 -9.17 -24.77
N GLU A 694 -9.23 -9.00 -25.78
CA GLU A 694 -8.99 -9.98 -26.82
C GLU A 694 -7.98 -11.05 -26.37
N SER A 695 -8.09 -12.20 -27.02
CA SER A 695 -7.11 -13.28 -26.90
C SER A 695 -5.74 -12.81 -27.42
N LYS A 696 -4.68 -13.23 -26.75
CA LYS A 696 -3.29 -13.04 -27.20
C LYS A 696 -2.84 -14.08 -28.22
N LEU A 697 -3.64 -15.12 -28.47
CA LEU A 697 -3.33 -16.10 -29.50
C LEU A 697 -3.50 -15.45 -30.88
N SER A 698 -2.44 -15.55 -31.69
CA SER A 698 -2.36 -14.89 -33.00
C SER A 698 -3.09 -15.63 -34.12
N ASP A 699 -3.47 -16.90 -33.92
CA ASP A 699 -4.16 -17.69 -34.92
C ASP A 699 -5.67 -17.38 -34.91
N PRO A 700 -6.22 -16.73 -35.95
CA PRO A 700 -7.64 -16.37 -36.00
C PRO A 700 -8.57 -17.59 -36.06
N ASN A 701 -8.06 -18.78 -36.39
CA ASN A 701 -8.85 -20.02 -36.38
C ASN A 701 -9.03 -20.60 -34.96
N ILE A 702 -8.26 -20.11 -33.99
CA ILE A 702 -8.33 -20.53 -32.59
C ILE A 702 -9.10 -19.45 -31.81
N LYS A 703 -10.42 -19.62 -31.79
CA LYS A 703 -11.36 -18.73 -31.10
C LYS A 703 -12.27 -19.52 -30.17
N THR A 704 -12.87 -18.81 -29.22
CA THR A 704 -13.83 -19.40 -28.28
C THR A 704 -15.09 -19.83 -29.03
N GLU A 705 -15.47 -21.10 -28.92
CA GLU A 705 -16.59 -21.70 -29.66
C GLU A 705 -17.36 -22.72 -28.80
N TRP A 706 -18.67 -22.83 -29.07
CA TRP A 706 -19.48 -23.95 -28.60
C TRP A 706 -19.71 -24.91 -29.76
N ILE A 707 -19.05 -26.06 -29.70
CA ILE A 707 -19.16 -27.13 -30.68
C ILE A 707 -20.32 -28.03 -30.28
N ASP A 708 -21.37 -27.95 -31.07
CA ASP A 708 -22.63 -28.65 -30.84
C ASP A 708 -22.50 -30.12 -31.23
N VAL A 709 -22.75 -31.03 -30.29
CA VAL A 709 -22.66 -32.47 -30.50
C VAL A 709 -24.00 -33.11 -30.20
N SER A 710 -24.68 -33.60 -31.24
CA SER A 710 -25.94 -34.32 -31.13
C SER A 710 -25.70 -35.81 -31.35
N SER A 711 -25.67 -36.58 -30.26
CA SER A 711 -25.51 -38.04 -30.29
C SER A 711 -26.13 -38.67 -29.04
N ASP A 712 -26.75 -39.83 -29.21
CA ASP A 712 -27.34 -40.62 -28.12
C ASP A 712 -26.42 -41.78 -27.65
N GLU A 713 -25.15 -41.81 -28.07
CA GLU A 713 -24.19 -42.83 -27.66
C GLU A 713 -23.49 -42.51 -26.32
N TRP A 714 -24.10 -42.95 -25.22
CA TRP A 714 -23.64 -42.68 -23.85
C TRP A 714 -22.98 -43.89 -23.16
N ILE A 715 -21.94 -43.61 -22.37
CA ILE A 715 -21.36 -44.52 -21.37
C ILE A 715 -21.39 -43.79 -20.03
N GLY A 716 -22.40 -44.06 -19.21
CA GLY A 716 -22.69 -43.22 -18.04
C GLY A 716 -23.00 -41.78 -18.47
N ASN A 717 -22.28 -40.79 -17.94
CA ASN A 717 -22.39 -39.40 -18.37
C ASN A 717 -21.42 -38.99 -19.49
N TYR A 718 -20.68 -39.93 -20.08
CA TYR A 718 -19.76 -39.65 -21.19
C TYR A 718 -20.43 -39.91 -22.54
N ASN A 719 -20.37 -38.93 -23.45
CA ASN A 719 -20.80 -39.07 -24.83
C ASN A 719 -19.60 -39.42 -25.72
N LYS A 720 -19.69 -40.49 -26.52
CA LYS A 720 -18.57 -40.90 -27.38
C LYS A 720 -18.23 -39.88 -28.46
N ALA A 721 -19.25 -39.24 -29.05
CA ALA A 721 -19.05 -38.25 -30.12
C ALA A 721 -18.35 -37.01 -29.58
N GLU A 722 -18.68 -36.55 -28.35
CA GLU A 722 -17.94 -35.46 -27.69
C GLU A 722 -16.45 -35.79 -27.58
N GLY A 723 -16.10 -37.02 -27.17
CA GLY A 723 -14.70 -37.44 -27.07
C GLY A 723 -13.98 -37.57 -28.42
N MET A 724 -14.68 -37.89 -29.51
CA MET A 724 -14.11 -37.87 -30.87
C MET A 724 -13.77 -36.44 -31.29
N ILE A 725 -14.70 -35.52 -31.07
CA ILE A 725 -14.52 -34.09 -31.32
C ILE A 725 -13.32 -33.52 -30.55
N VAL A 726 -13.14 -33.90 -29.28
CA VAL A 726 -11.95 -33.47 -28.52
C VAL A 726 -10.66 -33.95 -29.18
N LYS A 727 -10.61 -35.19 -29.68
CA LYS A 727 -9.42 -35.70 -30.37
C LYS A 727 -9.15 -34.93 -31.67
N GLU A 728 -10.20 -34.65 -32.43
CA GLU A 728 -10.10 -33.88 -33.67
C GLU A 728 -9.60 -32.44 -33.43
N LEU A 729 -10.08 -31.78 -32.37
CA LEU A 729 -9.53 -30.48 -31.96
C LEU A 729 -8.04 -30.57 -31.62
N LEU A 730 -7.65 -31.58 -30.84
CA LEU A 730 -6.26 -31.75 -30.42
C LEU A 730 -5.34 -32.09 -31.58
N ASP A 731 -5.77 -32.91 -32.53
CA ASP A 731 -4.95 -33.35 -33.67
C ASP A 731 -5.01 -32.38 -34.86
N GLY A 732 -6.03 -31.53 -34.91
CA GLY A 732 -6.23 -30.48 -35.91
C GLY A 732 -5.88 -29.09 -35.37
N LYS A 733 -6.92 -28.28 -35.08
CA LYS A 733 -6.82 -26.84 -34.73
C LYS A 733 -5.81 -26.56 -33.61
N LEU A 734 -5.67 -27.45 -32.63
CA LEU A 734 -4.85 -27.27 -31.42
C LEU A 734 -3.55 -28.08 -31.44
N ALA A 735 -3.17 -28.69 -32.57
CA ALA A 735 -1.99 -29.57 -32.65
C ALA A 735 -0.69 -28.88 -32.20
N LYS A 736 -0.54 -27.58 -32.49
CA LYS A 736 0.63 -26.78 -32.11
C LYS A 736 0.59 -26.29 -30.65
N LEU A 737 -0.54 -26.43 -29.96
CA LEU A 737 -0.76 -25.93 -28.60
C LEU A 737 -1.03 -27.05 -27.59
N LYS A 738 -0.76 -28.32 -27.93
CA LYS A 738 -1.11 -29.48 -27.08
C LYS A 738 -0.64 -29.32 -25.62
N ASP A 739 0.53 -28.76 -25.38
CA ASP A 739 1.08 -28.54 -24.03
C ASP A 739 0.39 -27.40 -23.24
N SER A 740 -0.27 -26.49 -23.96
CA SER A 740 -1.05 -25.37 -23.42
C SER A 740 -2.56 -25.67 -23.35
N VAL A 741 -3.00 -26.91 -23.60
CA VAL A 741 -4.41 -27.31 -23.56
C VAL A 741 -4.73 -28.11 -22.30
N LYS A 742 -5.88 -27.83 -21.67
CA LYS A 742 -6.47 -28.68 -20.63
C LYS A 742 -7.90 -29.08 -20.97
N ILE A 743 -8.24 -30.34 -20.70
CA ILE A 743 -9.60 -30.85 -20.84
C ILE A 743 -10.24 -30.93 -19.47
N ILE A 744 -11.40 -30.31 -19.32
CA ILE A 744 -12.16 -30.25 -18.07
C ILE A 744 -13.60 -30.72 -18.29
N THR A 745 -14.20 -31.32 -17.26
CA THR A 745 -15.54 -31.89 -17.33
C THR A 745 -16.19 -31.97 -15.95
N PRO A 746 -17.52 -31.88 -15.81
CA PRO A 746 -18.17 -32.04 -14.52
C PRO A 746 -18.26 -33.52 -14.07
N PHE A 747 -18.15 -34.48 -15.00
CA PHE A 747 -18.45 -35.89 -14.73
C PHE A 747 -17.21 -36.80 -14.73
N LYS A 748 -17.10 -37.66 -13.70
CA LYS A 748 -16.03 -38.67 -13.60
C LYS A 748 -16.04 -39.67 -14.75
N ASP A 749 -17.20 -39.97 -15.33
CA ASP A 749 -17.31 -40.92 -16.44
C ASP A 749 -16.59 -40.42 -17.69
N VAL A 750 -16.55 -39.10 -17.93
CA VAL A 750 -15.75 -38.52 -19.01
C VAL A 750 -14.27 -38.75 -18.75
N CYS A 751 -13.78 -38.47 -17.53
CA CYS A 751 -12.36 -38.71 -17.18
C CYS A 751 -11.92 -40.17 -17.33
N LYS A 752 -12.82 -41.13 -17.05
CA LYS A 752 -12.52 -42.56 -17.21
C LYS A 752 -12.35 -42.96 -18.68
N ASN A 753 -13.08 -42.32 -19.59
CA ASN A 753 -13.14 -42.70 -21.01
C ASN A 753 -12.31 -41.79 -21.93
N LEU A 754 -11.95 -40.57 -21.48
CA LEU A 754 -11.19 -39.58 -22.23
C LEU A 754 -9.87 -39.28 -21.51
N LYS A 755 -8.75 -39.75 -22.09
CA LYS A 755 -7.41 -39.53 -21.55
C LYS A 755 -7.09 -38.03 -21.46
N GLY A 756 -6.48 -37.62 -20.35
CA GLY A 756 -6.09 -36.23 -20.10
C GLY A 756 -7.21 -35.33 -19.54
N ALA A 757 -8.46 -35.80 -19.52
CA ALA A 757 -9.56 -35.07 -18.91
C ALA A 757 -9.52 -35.13 -17.38
N GLY A 758 -9.65 -33.97 -16.73
CA GLY A 758 -9.81 -33.87 -15.29
C GLY A 758 -11.19 -33.36 -14.90
N THR A 759 -11.69 -33.82 -13.75
CA THR A 759 -12.90 -33.24 -13.18
C THR A 759 -12.65 -31.80 -12.75
N ILE A 760 -13.71 -30.99 -12.69
CA ILE A 760 -13.62 -29.58 -12.24
C ILE A 760 -12.89 -29.46 -10.89
N HIS A 761 -13.19 -30.32 -9.91
CA HIS A 761 -12.53 -30.36 -8.61
C HIS A 761 -11.01 -30.62 -8.70
N THR A 762 -10.59 -31.54 -9.58
CA THR A 762 -9.15 -31.88 -9.74
C THR A 762 -8.36 -30.87 -10.57
N MET A 763 -9.05 -30.01 -11.32
CA MET A 763 -8.47 -28.95 -12.14
C MET A 763 -8.49 -27.58 -11.46
N GLN A 764 -9.04 -27.49 -10.24
CA GLN A 764 -9.00 -26.26 -9.47
C GLN A 764 -7.56 -25.87 -9.11
N GLY A 765 -7.25 -24.58 -9.25
CA GLY A 765 -5.90 -24.03 -9.12
C GLY A 765 -4.99 -24.26 -10.34
N LYS A 766 -5.42 -25.04 -11.35
CA LYS A 766 -4.67 -25.23 -12.61
C LYS A 766 -5.26 -24.33 -13.69
N GLU A 767 -4.41 -23.79 -14.56
CA GLU A 767 -4.79 -22.89 -15.65
C GLU A 767 -4.10 -23.29 -16.96
N ALA A 768 -4.66 -22.88 -18.09
CA ALA A 768 -4.16 -23.17 -19.43
C ALA A 768 -4.54 -22.05 -20.40
N ASP A 769 -3.76 -21.90 -21.48
CA ASP A 769 -4.10 -20.91 -22.51
C ASP A 769 -5.41 -21.28 -23.20
N VAL A 770 -5.59 -22.59 -23.46
CA VAL A 770 -6.80 -23.15 -24.06
C VAL A 770 -7.42 -24.20 -23.13
N VAL A 771 -8.74 -24.10 -22.91
CA VAL A 771 -9.51 -25.12 -22.19
C VAL A 771 -10.57 -25.73 -23.09
N ILE A 772 -10.69 -27.05 -23.07
CA ILE A 772 -11.79 -27.79 -23.69
C ILE A 772 -12.72 -28.25 -22.56
N PHE A 773 -13.91 -27.66 -22.48
CA PHE A 773 -14.95 -28.00 -21.52
C PHE A 773 -15.93 -29.01 -22.11
N VAL A 774 -15.78 -30.28 -21.71
CA VAL A 774 -16.61 -31.39 -22.17
C VAL A 774 -17.81 -31.55 -21.24
N LEU A 775 -19.01 -31.26 -21.77
CA LEU A 775 -20.23 -31.16 -20.99
C LEU A 775 -20.73 -32.52 -20.49
N GLY A 776 -20.81 -33.52 -21.38
CA GLY A 776 -21.46 -34.79 -21.08
C GLY A 776 -22.90 -34.62 -20.58
N GLY A 777 -23.28 -35.45 -19.61
CA GLY A 777 -24.58 -35.36 -18.93
C GLY A 777 -25.71 -36.00 -19.73
N ALA A 778 -25.81 -37.33 -19.68
CA ALA A 778 -26.78 -38.11 -20.46
C ALA A 778 -28.23 -37.76 -20.12
N THR A 779 -28.54 -37.51 -18.85
CA THR A 779 -29.90 -37.31 -18.36
C THR A 779 -30.19 -35.85 -18.01
N LYS A 780 -31.47 -35.45 -18.04
CA LYS A 780 -31.92 -34.13 -17.57
C LYS A 780 -31.49 -33.85 -16.13
N GLY A 781 -31.54 -34.86 -15.25
CA GLY A 781 -31.12 -34.74 -13.86
C GLY A 781 -29.62 -34.48 -13.69
N ALA A 782 -28.77 -35.15 -14.47
CA ALA A 782 -27.32 -34.91 -14.45
C ALA A 782 -26.98 -33.48 -14.89
N ARG A 783 -27.64 -32.99 -15.95
CA ARG A 783 -27.46 -31.61 -16.44
C ARG A 783 -28.00 -30.58 -15.45
N ALA A 784 -29.18 -30.82 -14.86
CA ALA A 784 -29.76 -29.95 -13.84
C ALA A 784 -28.87 -29.85 -12.59
N TRP A 785 -28.23 -30.95 -12.16
CA TRP A 785 -27.23 -30.91 -11.09
C TRP A 785 -26.00 -30.07 -11.49
N ALA A 786 -25.47 -30.25 -12.70
CA ALA A 786 -24.30 -29.48 -13.14
C ALA A 786 -24.59 -27.98 -13.32
N ALA A 787 -25.86 -27.61 -13.57
CA ALA A 787 -26.34 -26.24 -13.71
C ALA A 787 -27.06 -25.71 -12.46
N SER A 788 -27.00 -26.42 -11.31
CA SER A 788 -27.76 -26.01 -10.12
C SER A 788 -27.21 -24.75 -9.44
N THR A 789 -25.93 -24.45 -9.66
CA THR A 789 -25.20 -23.30 -9.11
C THR A 789 -24.20 -22.79 -10.15
N PRO A 790 -23.79 -21.51 -10.15
CA PRO A 790 -22.86 -20.99 -11.14
C PRO A 790 -21.44 -21.55 -10.98
N ASN A 791 -21.10 -22.12 -9.83
CA ASN A 791 -19.75 -22.46 -9.39
C ASN A 791 -19.03 -23.39 -10.38
N LEU A 792 -19.70 -24.40 -10.94
CA LEU A 792 -19.09 -25.35 -11.89
C LEU A 792 -18.73 -24.68 -13.21
N LEU A 793 -19.65 -23.90 -13.79
CA LEU A 793 -19.42 -23.15 -15.02
C LEU A 793 -18.33 -22.08 -14.80
N ASN A 794 -18.42 -21.34 -13.69
CA ASN A 794 -17.45 -20.32 -13.30
C ASN A 794 -16.03 -20.92 -13.22
N VAL A 795 -15.86 -22.04 -12.51
CA VAL A 795 -14.54 -22.66 -12.37
C VAL A 795 -14.03 -23.14 -13.73
N ALA A 796 -14.88 -23.75 -14.56
CA ALA A 796 -14.48 -24.26 -15.88
C ALA A 796 -14.01 -23.14 -16.82
N LEU A 797 -14.77 -22.05 -16.93
CA LEU A 797 -14.44 -20.91 -17.78
C LEU A 797 -13.18 -20.18 -17.28
N THR A 798 -13.03 -20.02 -15.97
CA THR A 798 -11.91 -19.28 -15.36
C THR A 798 -10.58 -20.04 -15.33
N ARG A 799 -10.55 -21.29 -15.82
CA ARG A 799 -9.30 -22.02 -16.08
C ARG A 799 -8.65 -21.63 -17.41
N ALA A 800 -9.43 -21.11 -18.37
CA ALA A 800 -8.92 -20.64 -19.65
C ALA A 800 -8.33 -19.23 -19.52
N LYS A 801 -7.13 -19.01 -20.04
CA LYS A 801 -6.56 -17.66 -20.16
C LYS A 801 -7.02 -16.97 -21.43
N GLU A 802 -6.98 -17.68 -22.55
CA GLU A 802 -7.17 -17.08 -23.87
C GLU A 802 -8.42 -17.62 -24.58
N VAL A 803 -8.62 -18.93 -24.64
CA VAL A 803 -9.70 -19.55 -25.42
C VAL A 803 -10.38 -20.70 -24.68
N VAL A 804 -11.70 -20.81 -24.83
CA VAL A 804 -12.47 -21.98 -24.36
C VAL A 804 -13.26 -22.62 -25.49
N TYR A 805 -13.21 -23.95 -25.60
CA TYR A 805 -14.10 -24.74 -26.43
C TYR A 805 -15.11 -25.45 -25.54
N ILE A 806 -16.40 -25.17 -25.70
CA ILE A 806 -17.46 -25.94 -25.04
C ILE A 806 -17.89 -27.05 -26.01
N VAL A 807 -17.77 -28.30 -25.59
CA VAL A 807 -18.11 -29.47 -26.41
C VAL A 807 -19.28 -30.21 -25.78
N GLY A 808 -20.40 -30.24 -26.48
CA GLY A 808 -21.60 -30.96 -26.08
C GLY A 808 -22.87 -30.39 -26.70
N ASN A 809 -23.99 -31.10 -26.54
CA ASN A 809 -25.27 -30.76 -27.15
C ASN A 809 -25.75 -29.37 -26.68
N ARG A 810 -25.74 -28.37 -27.57
CA ARG A 810 -26.07 -26.99 -27.19
C ARG A 810 -27.52 -26.84 -26.77
N GLU A 811 -28.44 -27.48 -27.47
CA GLU A 811 -29.89 -27.40 -27.20
C GLU A 811 -30.25 -27.92 -25.81
N ASN A 812 -29.62 -29.01 -25.38
CA ASN A 812 -29.83 -29.63 -24.07
C ASN A 812 -29.32 -28.79 -22.89
N TRP A 813 -28.43 -27.83 -23.14
CA TRP A 813 -27.74 -27.05 -22.11
C TRP A 813 -28.06 -25.56 -22.16
N SER A 814 -28.37 -24.99 -23.32
CA SER A 814 -28.53 -23.53 -23.50
C SER A 814 -29.71 -22.91 -22.76
N ASN A 815 -30.67 -23.73 -22.31
CA ASN A 815 -31.83 -23.29 -21.54
C ASN A 815 -31.68 -23.55 -20.02
N LEU A 816 -30.55 -24.13 -19.59
CA LEU A 816 -30.28 -24.37 -18.19
C LEU A 816 -29.60 -23.14 -17.58
N PRO A 817 -29.88 -22.82 -16.30
CA PRO A 817 -29.33 -21.67 -15.60
C PRO A 817 -27.82 -21.49 -15.81
N TYR A 818 -27.39 -20.23 -15.97
CA TYR A 818 -26.01 -19.79 -16.27
C TYR A 818 -25.49 -20.20 -17.65
N PHE A 819 -25.87 -21.37 -18.16
CA PHE A 819 -25.49 -21.84 -19.50
C PHE A 819 -26.23 -21.07 -20.61
N GLU A 820 -27.38 -20.43 -20.32
CA GLU A 820 -28.02 -19.49 -21.24
C GLU A 820 -27.14 -18.26 -21.51
N VAL A 821 -26.43 -17.77 -20.49
CA VAL A 821 -25.50 -16.65 -20.64
C VAL A 821 -24.30 -17.07 -21.50
N ALA A 822 -23.75 -18.25 -21.24
CA ALA A 822 -22.68 -18.81 -22.05
C ALA A 822 -23.12 -19.01 -23.51
N ALA A 823 -24.31 -19.58 -23.74
CA ALA A 823 -24.87 -19.80 -25.08
C ALA A 823 -25.18 -18.49 -25.82
N ARG A 824 -25.49 -17.39 -25.12
CA ARG A 824 -25.69 -16.07 -25.74
C ARG A 824 -24.38 -15.39 -26.12
N LYS A 825 -23.30 -15.60 -25.36
CA LYS A 825 -22.00 -14.93 -25.57
C LYS A 825 -20.95 -15.75 -26.33
N ILE A 826 -21.19 -17.06 -26.53
CA ILE A 826 -20.30 -17.96 -27.26
C ILE A 826 -20.97 -18.40 -28.56
N ASP A 827 -20.27 -18.12 -29.67
CA ASP A 827 -20.74 -18.47 -31.01
C ASP A 827 -20.78 -19.99 -31.21
N LYS A 828 -21.66 -20.44 -32.12
CA LYS A 828 -21.70 -21.84 -32.53
C LYS A 828 -20.49 -22.12 -33.42
N GLY A 829 -19.64 -23.04 -32.96
CA GLY A 829 -18.49 -23.51 -33.74
C GLY A 829 -18.89 -24.61 -34.71
N GLN A 830 -18.14 -24.71 -35.79
CA GLN A 830 -18.12 -25.87 -36.66
C GLN A 830 -16.70 -26.47 -36.62
N ILE A 831 -16.63 -27.79 -36.60
CA ILE A 831 -15.40 -28.56 -36.76
C ILE A 831 -15.29 -28.98 -38.21
#